data_AF-A0A836P370-F1
#
_entry.id   AF-A0A836P370-F1
#
_cell.length_a   1.000
_cell.length_b   1.000
_cell.length_c   1.000
_cell.angle_alpha   90.00
_cell.angle_beta   90.00
_cell.angle_gamma   90.00
#
_symmetry.space_group_name_H-M   'P 1'
#
loop_
_entity.id
_entity.type
_entity.pdbx_description
1 polymer ?
#
loop_
_entity_poly.entity_id
_entity_poly.type
_entity_poly.pdbx_seq_one_letter_code
_entity_poly.pdbx_strand_id
1 'polypeptide(L)'
;KPYSLFARLTGLPLVEVQLPGELSTFMLARTFNYNGEPWRFDMFGGSRAARSKSGSHSLVLAQRKASASLLPAFRYADTAPGSSLMQLAAKLAPQREDWSRMQRSLLEMVPSDHVAEGTLRLGVFDDVEGPAHPFKPLAVDGTALALCPNDGCGFVKLEVALSIPAFRKHYEAWHAVQANQATEEQRELVAKDKGPSVLPPQALQHYPRDDAALEEAHAAMQDRLQTLEPAGDDALWLYRPLIGGGYRGQRVRAVPSADDKVHLPQQRSQAFDAAGGPLLLGKPPYDKENLLPVPEQRIATVAKGDATAAFLSQCFGIQYSYTGFDDRSGADAQMLHSKGMLVVVPEQQWPAGFSDTDLACSKEDLKTLSCWTNGRDRGALPREILSTGSLRLKDIVEPGRLGALPIDELRKRDMDTDGDDAFVYAGYPKLAALISRVMDRKAGLGRQKSFKPPKTATPAIDPVSGHYQPGRLSEIMSLKRGQRITSAAATLASRFMGQPDDLREAMARDMMFGTYDGIERGLRNGLRELLDEQVRDPQVLATLRVQAREAIERAHLPEARQAATLLHAQLLALEADPAADSAAPALPEALAEAFPGLAKAYEAASGVDARIHAILDNYPVCRLSHAQFPNGQPGLIPGQPELTMRNLFTNAIKVGTDALKSDTGTALFAKIVEACERSERAFAERVRSVPYSRATARAMQDGRFDPEQTKLLLQRMPSMAAGVMEDALEALQQAGWIARPQPPAEHD
;
A
#
# COMPACT_ATOMS: atom_id res chain seq x y z
N LYS A 1 7.12 33.08 -7.03
CA LYS A 1 7.80 32.11 -6.14
C LYS A 1 6.80 31.03 -5.78
N PRO A 2 7.20 29.75 -5.60
CA PRO A 2 6.28 28.72 -5.13
C PRO A 2 5.69 29.12 -3.77
N TYR A 3 4.42 28.80 -3.56
CA TYR A 3 3.68 29.02 -2.32
C TYR A 3 3.95 27.87 -1.33
N SER A 4 4.17 28.19 -0.07
CA SER A 4 3.98 27.26 1.06
C SER A 4 3.24 27.98 2.18
N LEU A 5 2.37 27.25 2.89
CA LEU A 5 1.63 27.84 4.00
C LEU A 5 2.59 28.30 5.11
N PHE A 6 3.72 27.59 5.30
CA PHE A 6 4.79 28.01 6.20
C PHE A 6 5.32 29.40 5.90
N ALA A 7 5.80 29.62 4.68
CA ALA A 7 6.38 30.91 4.29
C ALA A 7 5.33 32.02 4.33
N ARG A 8 4.09 31.68 4.00
CA ARG A 8 2.95 32.58 4.05
C ARG A 8 2.58 33.02 5.47
N LEU A 9 2.59 32.10 6.44
CA LEU A 9 2.24 32.39 7.84
C LEU A 9 3.38 33.04 8.61
N THR A 10 4.63 32.69 8.30
CA THR A 10 5.81 33.11 9.09
C THR A 10 6.61 34.24 8.45
N GLY A 11 6.47 34.46 7.14
CA GLY A 11 7.37 35.33 6.36
C GLY A 11 8.78 34.76 6.17
N LEU A 12 9.07 33.54 6.67
CA LEU A 12 10.39 32.93 6.62
C LEU A 12 10.53 31.99 5.40
N PRO A 13 11.72 31.90 4.80
CA PRO A 13 11.98 30.92 3.76
C PRO A 13 11.98 29.49 4.33
N LEU A 14 11.54 28.53 3.52
CA LEU A 14 11.74 27.12 3.82
C LEU A 14 13.21 26.77 3.55
N VAL A 15 13.94 26.33 4.59
CA VAL A 15 15.32 25.85 4.47
C VAL A 15 15.31 24.32 4.42
N GLU A 16 16.05 23.73 3.48
CA GLU A 16 16.19 22.28 3.34
C GLU A 16 17.67 21.88 3.42
N VAL A 17 17.95 20.78 4.09
CA VAL A 17 19.30 20.21 4.23
C VAL A 17 19.42 19.02 3.29
N GLN A 18 20.40 19.08 2.39
CA GLN A 18 20.79 17.95 1.56
C GLN A 18 21.76 17.06 2.31
N LEU A 19 21.36 15.80 2.53
CA LEU A 19 22.21 14.87 3.27
C LEU A 19 23.32 14.29 2.35
N PRO A 20 24.56 14.15 2.86
CA PRO A 20 25.69 13.63 2.08
C PRO A 20 25.60 12.12 1.82
N GLY A 21 24.68 11.41 2.48
CA GLY A 21 24.56 9.96 2.37
C GLY A 21 23.26 9.43 2.98
N GLU A 22 23.27 8.14 3.27
CA GLU A 22 22.11 7.46 3.84
C GLU A 22 21.76 7.97 5.24
N LEU A 23 20.48 8.32 5.43
CA LEU A 23 19.95 8.79 6.71
C LEU A 23 20.23 7.81 7.87
N SER A 24 20.70 8.32 9.00
CA SER A 24 20.99 7.53 10.20
C SER A 24 20.54 8.27 11.48
N THR A 25 20.31 7.51 12.54
CA THR A 25 20.04 8.04 13.88
C THR A 25 21.12 9.03 14.34
N PHE A 26 22.38 8.71 14.07
CA PHE A 26 23.51 9.58 14.43
C PHE A 26 23.46 10.93 13.72
N MET A 27 23.08 10.97 12.44
CA MET A 27 22.93 12.23 11.71
C MET A 27 21.74 13.04 12.23
N LEU A 28 20.58 12.40 12.41
CA LEU A 28 19.36 13.08 12.89
C LEU A 28 19.49 13.63 14.32
N ALA A 29 20.35 13.04 15.15
CA ALA A 29 20.59 13.52 16.51
C ALA A 29 21.46 14.80 16.58
N ARG A 30 22.01 15.27 15.46
CA ARG A 30 22.93 16.41 15.42
C ARG A 30 22.26 17.71 14.99
N THR A 31 22.79 18.80 15.50
CA THR A 31 22.58 20.14 14.95
C THR A 31 23.70 20.51 13.98
N PHE A 32 23.46 21.49 13.12
CA PHE A 32 24.48 22.10 12.26
C PHE A 32 24.42 23.62 12.37
N ASN A 33 25.52 24.32 12.11
CA ASN A 33 25.53 25.78 12.12
C ASN A 33 25.23 26.33 10.71
N TYR A 34 24.30 27.27 10.61
CA TYR A 34 23.99 27.99 9.39
C TYR A 34 23.64 29.45 9.73
N ASN A 35 24.27 30.39 9.04
CA ASN A 35 24.20 31.83 9.32
C ASN A 35 24.51 32.19 10.79
N GLY A 36 25.45 31.49 11.42
CA GLY A 36 25.88 31.75 12.81
C GLY A 36 24.99 31.11 13.88
N GLU A 37 23.87 30.49 13.51
CA GLU A 37 22.91 29.91 14.44
C GLU A 37 22.90 28.37 14.35
N PRO A 38 22.54 27.65 15.43
CA PRO A 38 22.32 26.20 15.39
C PRO A 38 20.96 25.85 14.79
N TRP A 39 20.94 24.86 13.91
CA TRP A 39 19.76 24.33 13.21
C TRP A 39 19.60 22.82 13.43
N ARG A 40 18.36 22.35 13.39
CA ARG A 40 17.98 20.92 13.46
C ARG A 40 17.12 20.54 12.27
N PHE A 41 17.09 19.24 11.94
CA PHE A 41 16.39 18.71 10.76
C PHE A 41 15.70 17.36 11.03
N ASP A 42 15.42 17.06 12.30
CA ASP A 42 14.80 15.83 12.80
C ASP A 42 13.30 15.96 13.10
N MET A 43 12.68 17.08 12.71
CA MET A 43 11.26 17.34 12.94
C MET A 43 10.35 16.77 11.85
N PHE A 44 10.85 16.69 10.62
CA PHE A 44 10.11 16.25 9.44
C PHE A 44 10.96 15.28 8.64
N GLY A 45 10.36 14.24 8.09
CA GLY A 45 11.06 13.34 7.16
C GLY A 45 10.16 12.54 6.22
N GLY A 46 9.20 13.19 5.57
CA GLY A 46 8.12 12.53 4.83
C GLY A 46 8.52 12.27 3.38
N SER A 47 7.66 12.63 2.42
CA SER A 47 7.97 12.50 0.98
C SER A 47 9.29 13.16 0.56
N ARG A 48 9.76 14.17 1.31
CA ARG A 48 11.04 14.87 1.09
C ARG A 48 12.25 14.03 1.54
N ALA A 49 12.14 13.28 2.64
CA ALA A 49 13.16 12.30 3.04
C ALA A 49 13.20 11.10 2.10
N ALA A 50 12.02 10.73 1.57
CA ALA A 50 11.78 9.62 0.67
C ALA A 50 12.10 9.91 -0.81
N ARG A 51 12.80 11.02 -1.13
CA ARG A 51 13.11 11.41 -2.52
C ARG A 51 13.83 10.33 -3.33
N SER A 52 14.42 9.33 -2.67
CA SER A 52 14.76 8.07 -3.32
C SER A 52 13.58 7.07 -3.23
N LYS A 53 12.93 6.82 -4.37
CA LYS A 53 12.02 5.68 -4.67
C LYS A 53 10.52 5.80 -4.37
N SER A 54 9.96 6.90 -3.85
CA SER A 54 8.49 6.97 -3.72
C SER A 54 7.81 7.30 -5.05
N GLY A 55 7.26 6.29 -5.72
CA GLY A 55 6.14 6.46 -6.66
C GLY A 55 6.38 6.16 -8.14
N SER A 56 7.60 5.84 -8.59
CA SER A 56 7.78 5.41 -9.98
C SER A 56 7.52 3.90 -10.14
N HIS A 57 6.25 3.54 -10.29
CA HIS A 57 5.87 2.39 -11.12
C HIS A 57 6.25 2.61 -12.59
N SER A 58 6.74 3.80 -12.96
CA SER A 58 7.41 3.96 -14.23
C SER A 58 8.67 3.10 -14.24
N LEU A 59 8.69 2.18 -15.21
CA LEU A 59 9.81 1.33 -15.54
C LEU A 59 11.05 2.14 -15.99
N VAL A 60 11.09 3.47 -15.85
CA VAL A 60 12.21 4.32 -16.30
C VAL A 60 13.52 3.80 -15.70
N LEU A 61 14.28 3.09 -16.53
CA LEU A 61 15.51 2.37 -16.18
C LEU A 61 16.75 3.27 -16.18
N ALA A 62 16.59 4.58 -16.39
CA ALA A 62 17.70 5.51 -16.32
C ALA A 62 18.44 5.34 -14.98
N GLN A 63 19.77 5.23 -15.03
CA GLN A 63 20.66 5.31 -13.87
C GLN A 63 20.54 6.69 -13.21
N ARG A 64 19.39 6.98 -12.59
CA ARG A 64 19.25 8.16 -11.75
C ARG A 64 20.06 7.89 -10.50
N LYS A 65 21.19 8.58 -10.37
CA LYS A 65 21.93 8.73 -9.12
C LYS A 65 20.91 8.97 -8.02
N ALA A 66 20.93 8.15 -6.96
CA ALA A 66 19.98 8.29 -5.87
C ALA A 66 19.99 9.75 -5.40
N SER A 67 18.89 10.46 -5.60
CA SER A 67 18.80 11.86 -5.20
C SER A 67 18.96 11.89 -3.68
N ALA A 68 19.89 12.72 -3.21
CA ALA A 68 20.11 12.91 -1.78
C ALA A 68 18.79 13.22 -1.07
N SER A 69 18.59 12.63 0.11
CA SER A 69 17.46 12.97 0.97
C SER A 69 17.54 14.45 1.34
N LEU A 70 16.41 15.14 1.25
CA LEU A 70 16.26 16.53 1.66
C LEU A 70 15.33 16.57 2.86
N LEU A 71 15.78 17.19 3.94
CA LEU A 71 15.00 17.35 5.16
C LEU A 71 14.80 18.84 5.45
N PRO A 72 13.57 19.30 5.70
CA PRO A 72 13.35 20.65 6.21
C PRO A 72 14.13 20.89 7.50
N ALA A 73 14.76 22.04 7.61
CA ALA A 73 15.53 22.44 8.78
C ALA A 73 14.96 23.70 9.42
N PHE A 74 15.09 23.77 10.74
CA PHE A 74 14.60 24.88 11.56
C PHE A 74 15.68 25.32 12.54
N ARG A 75 15.72 26.62 12.83
CA ARG A 75 16.57 27.16 13.89
C ARG A 75 16.22 26.49 15.19
N TYR A 76 17.23 26.08 15.94
CA TYR A 76 17.02 25.40 17.21
C TYR A 76 16.23 26.27 18.20
N ALA A 77 16.47 27.59 18.20
CA ALA A 77 15.74 28.57 19.01
C ALA A 77 14.24 28.62 18.72
N ASP A 78 13.83 28.47 17.45
CA ASP A 78 12.42 28.43 17.06
C ASP A 78 11.73 27.14 17.52
N THR A 79 12.49 26.14 17.99
CA THR A 79 11.97 24.85 18.47
C THR A 79 11.98 24.72 19.99
N ALA A 80 12.29 25.81 20.70
CA ALA A 80 12.20 25.86 22.16
C ALA A 80 10.74 25.68 22.63
N PRO A 81 10.50 25.04 23.79
CA PRO A 81 9.16 24.96 24.37
C PRO A 81 8.49 26.33 24.46
N GLY A 82 7.23 26.42 24.05
CA GLY A 82 6.44 27.65 24.08
C GLY A 82 6.70 28.63 22.92
N SER A 83 7.64 28.36 22.01
CA SER A 83 7.81 29.21 20.81
C SER A 83 6.57 29.20 19.92
N SER A 84 6.39 30.25 19.11
CA SER A 84 5.26 30.34 18.17
C SER A 84 5.22 29.18 17.17
N LEU A 85 6.39 28.69 16.73
CA LEU A 85 6.47 27.53 15.85
C LEU A 85 6.04 26.25 16.58
N MET A 86 6.40 26.07 17.86
CA MET A 86 5.96 24.91 18.64
C MET A 86 4.46 24.96 18.97
N GLN A 87 3.90 26.16 19.20
CA GLN A 87 2.46 26.35 19.35
C GLN A 87 1.71 25.99 18.06
N LEU A 88 2.20 26.44 16.90
CA LEU A 88 1.65 26.06 15.60
C LEU A 88 1.78 24.55 15.34
N ALA A 89 2.93 23.96 15.68
CA ALA A 89 3.15 22.52 15.55
C ALA A 89 2.19 21.71 16.43
N ALA A 90 1.95 22.13 17.67
CA ALA A 90 1.00 21.49 18.57
C ALA A 90 -0.43 21.50 18.01
N LYS A 91 -0.83 22.59 17.33
CA LYS A 91 -2.15 22.69 16.70
C LYS A 91 -2.31 21.83 15.45
N LEU A 92 -1.28 21.69 14.63
CA LEU A 92 -1.33 20.97 13.34
C LEU A 92 -0.90 19.50 13.43
N ALA A 93 -0.11 19.13 14.44
CA ALA A 93 0.40 17.78 14.64
C ALA A 93 0.29 17.36 16.12
N PRO A 94 -0.91 17.36 16.71
CA PRO A 94 -1.10 17.05 18.13
C PRO A 94 -0.66 15.62 18.50
N GLN A 95 -0.56 14.72 17.51
CA GLN A 95 0.01 13.37 17.65
C GLN A 95 1.38 13.29 16.97
N ARG A 96 2.25 12.42 17.47
CA ARG A 96 3.59 12.20 16.93
C ARG A 96 3.51 11.89 15.45
N GLU A 97 2.66 10.94 15.07
CA GLU A 97 2.40 10.42 13.73
C GLU A 97 1.90 11.46 12.71
N ASP A 98 1.32 12.57 13.18
CA ASP A 98 0.81 13.62 12.30
C ASP A 98 1.92 14.46 11.68
N TRP A 99 3.18 14.27 12.07
CA TRP A 99 4.34 14.93 11.49
C TRP A 99 4.39 14.84 9.95
N SER A 100 3.97 13.71 9.38
CA SER A 100 3.91 13.51 7.94
C SER A 100 2.79 14.30 7.26
N ARG A 101 1.66 14.46 7.95
CA ARG A 101 0.54 15.30 7.53
C ARG A 101 0.88 16.77 7.67
N MET A 102 1.57 17.15 8.75
CA MET A 102 2.04 18.51 8.99
C MET A 102 2.98 18.97 7.87
N GLN A 103 3.83 18.09 7.38
CA GLN A 103 4.66 18.41 6.23
C GLN A 103 3.81 18.78 5.00
N ARG A 104 2.70 18.09 4.75
CA ARG A 104 1.76 18.41 3.66
C ARG A 104 0.91 19.65 3.97
N SER A 105 0.48 19.83 5.21
CA SER A 105 -0.39 20.94 5.60
C SER A 105 0.36 22.27 5.62
N LEU A 106 1.65 22.27 5.96
CA LEU A 106 2.45 23.47 6.22
C LEU A 106 3.59 23.68 5.21
N LEU A 107 4.35 22.62 4.88
CA LEU A 107 5.61 22.72 4.12
C LEU A 107 5.47 22.35 2.63
N GLU A 108 4.30 21.92 2.19
CA GLU A 108 4.03 21.63 0.79
C GLU A 108 4.26 22.88 -0.07
N MET A 109 5.03 22.72 -1.15
CA MET A 109 5.30 23.77 -2.12
C MET A 109 4.47 23.52 -3.37
N VAL A 110 3.61 24.47 -3.71
CA VAL A 110 2.79 24.46 -4.93
C VAL A 110 3.04 25.74 -5.74
N PRO A 111 2.78 25.75 -7.06
CA PRO A 111 2.79 26.99 -7.82
C PRO A 111 1.80 28.00 -7.23
N SER A 112 2.11 29.30 -7.32
CA SER A 112 1.30 30.35 -6.68
C SER A 112 -0.11 30.49 -7.24
N ASP A 113 -0.33 30.07 -8.49
CA ASP A 113 -1.63 30.03 -9.16
C ASP A 113 -2.47 28.78 -8.79
N HIS A 114 -1.92 27.84 -8.03
CA HIS A 114 -2.62 26.63 -7.56
C HIS A 114 -3.25 26.79 -6.17
N VAL A 115 -3.39 28.03 -5.68
CA VAL A 115 -3.83 28.33 -4.32
C VAL A 115 -4.94 29.36 -4.33
N ALA A 116 -5.93 29.15 -3.47
CA ALA A 116 -6.89 30.16 -3.05
C ALA A 116 -6.90 30.24 -1.51
N GLU A 117 -6.88 31.45 -0.97
CA GLU A 117 -7.07 31.73 0.45
C GLU A 117 -8.42 32.42 0.66
N GLY A 118 -9.16 32.03 1.69
CA GLY A 118 -10.48 32.57 1.96
C GLY A 118 -11.24 31.77 3.02
N THR A 119 -12.49 32.16 3.23
CA THR A 119 -13.42 31.50 4.16
C THR A 119 -14.31 30.52 3.41
N LEU A 120 -14.44 29.30 3.93
CA LEU A 120 -15.27 28.23 3.38
C LEU A 120 -16.22 27.69 4.45
N ARG A 121 -17.45 27.37 4.05
CA ARG A 121 -18.40 26.55 4.82
C ARG A 121 -18.25 25.10 4.43
N LEU A 122 -17.60 24.32 5.29
CA LEU A 122 -17.34 22.90 5.09
C LEU A 122 -18.48 22.08 5.68
N GLY A 123 -19.24 21.38 4.85
CA GLY A 123 -20.14 20.31 5.28
C GLY A 123 -19.36 19.00 5.45
N VAL A 124 -19.38 18.43 6.65
CA VAL A 124 -18.66 17.19 7.00
C VAL A 124 -19.64 16.07 7.35
N PHE A 125 -19.53 14.96 6.61
CA PHE A 125 -20.50 13.87 6.61
C PHE A 125 -19.90 12.56 7.14
N ASP A 126 -20.74 11.75 7.77
CA ASP A 126 -20.37 10.38 8.16
C ASP A 126 -20.32 9.46 6.93
N ASP A 127 -19.39 8.51 6.95
CA ASP A 127 -19.31 7.45 5.93
C ASP A 127 -20.40 6.41 6.16
N VAL A 128 -21.61 6.73 5.69
CA VAL A 128 -22.77 5.82 5.67
C VAL A 128 -22.84 5.03 4.37
N GLU A 129 -23.76 4.06 4.30
CA GLU A 129 -24.06 3.38 3.04
C GLU A 129 -24.53 4.39 1.99
N GLY A 130 -24.02 4.28 0.77
CA GLY A 130 -24.24 5.23 -0.32
C GLY A 130 -25.71 5.63 -0.53
N PRO A 131 -26.68 4.70 -0.55
CA PRO A 131 -28.08 5.04 -0.74
C PRO A 131 -28.66 5.90 0.40
N ALA A 132 -28.14 5.76 1.62
CA ALA A 132 -28.55 6.52 2.79
C ALA A 132 -27.82 7.87 2.93
N HIS A 133 -26.81 8.15 2.09
CA HIS A 133 -26.03 9.37 2.20
C HIS A 133 -26.91 10.61 1.89
N PRO A 134 -26.93 11.64 2.76
CA PRO A 134 -27.86 12.75 2.62
C PRO A 134 -27.45 13.74 1.51
N PHE A 135 -26.15 13.87 1.23
CA PHE A 135 -25.65 14.68 0.12
C PHE A 135 -25.48 13.81 -1.13
N LYS A 136 -26.20 14.13 -2.21
CA LYS A 136 -26.05 13.54 -3.55
C LYS A 136 -26.25 14.64 -4.60
N PRO A 137 -25.27 14.96 -5.46
CA PRO A 137 -25.44 15.96 -6.50
C PRO A 137 -26.58 15.57 -7.46
N LEU A 138 -27.14 16.55 -8.16
CA LEU A 138 -28.30 16.37 -9.02
C LEU A 138 -27.89 16.34 -10.49
N ALA A 139 -28.59 15.57 -11.30
CA ALA A 139 -28.57 15.67 -12.75
C ALA A 139 -29.28 16.96 -13.20
N VAL A 140 -29.15 17.29 -14.48
CA VAL A 140 -29.79 18.49 -15.07
C VAL A 140 -31.31 18.44 -14.97
N ASP A 141 -31.91 17.25 -14.95
CA ASP A 141 -33.35 17.04 -14.76
C ASP A 141 -33.80 17.02 -13.29
N GLY A 142 -32.88 17.28 -12.36
CA GLY A 142 -33.13 17.29 -10.92
C GLY A 142 -33.11 15.91 -10.24
N THR A 143 -32.88 14.82 -10.97
CA THR A 143 -32.73 13.48 -10.36
C THR A 143 -31.42 13.38 -9.59
N ALA A 144 -31.40 12.63 -8.48
CA ALA A 144 -30.17 12.44 -7.71
C ALA A 144 -29.18 11.54 -8.48
N LEU A 145 -27.93 12.00 -8.64
CA LEU A 145 -26.84 11.21 -9.16
C LEU A 145 -26.40 10.17 -8.13
N ALA A 146 -25.84 9.05 -8.61
CA ALA A 146 -25.31 7.99 -7.77
C ALA A 146 -23.89 8.33 -7.25
N LEU A 147 -23.71 9.51 -6.66
CA LEU A 147 -22.45 9.98 -6.09
C LEU A 147 -22.68 10.49 -4.67
N CYS A 148 -21.70 10.29 -3.78
CA CYS A 148 -21.76 10.80 -2.41
C CYS A 148 -20.37 11.01 -1.81
N PRO A 149 -20.21 11.84 -0.77
CA PRO A 149 -19.00 11.85 0.03
C PRO A 149 -18.69 10.46 0.61
N ASN A 150 -17.41 10.09 0.64
CA ASN A 150 -16.89 8.89 1.31
C ASN A 150 -15.37 9.04 1.52
N ASP A 151 -14.73 8.23 2.36
CA ASP A 151 -13.28 8.33 2.64
C ASP A 151 -12.42 8.57 1.37
N GLY A 152 -11.86 9.77 1.31
CA GLY A 152 -11.00 10.26 0.26
C GLY A 152 -11.68 11.19 -0.75
N CYS A 153 -13.01 11.23 -0.85
CA CYS A 153 -13.73 11.99 -1.86
C CYS A 153 -14.86 12.86 -1.30
N GLY A 154 -14.87 14.11 -1.75
CA GLY A 154 -15.92 15.08 -1.51
C GLY A 154 -16.32 15.84 -2.78
N PHE A 155 -17.02 16.95 -2.59
CA PHE A 155 -17.57 17.79 -3.64
C PHE A 155 -17.28 19.26 -3.34
N VAL A 156 -17.08 20.05 -4.38
CA VAL A 156 -16.88 21.50 -4.28
C VAL A 156 -17.70 22.21 -5.33
N LYS A 157 -18.27 23.35 -4.96
CA LYS A 157 -18.99 24.18 -5.91
C LYS A 157 -18.06 24.75 -6.98
N LEU A 158 -18.57 24.86 -8.20
CA LEU A 158 -17.80 25.34 -9.35
C LEU A 158 -17.22 26.75 -9.12
N GLU A 159 -17.96 27.67 -8.54
CA GLU A 159 -17.51 29.05 -8.27
C GLU A 159 -16.34 29.11 -7.27
N VAL A 160 -16.30 28.19 -6.31
CA VAL A 160 -15.18 28.04 -5.38
C VAL A 160 -13.96 27.52 -6.12
N ALA A 161 -14.13 26.49 -6.97
CA ALA A 161 -13.05 25.96 -7.80
C ALA A 161 -12.50 27.02 -8.78
N LEU A 162 -13.36 27.83 -9.40
CA LEU A 162 -12.99 28.93 -10.31
C LEU A 162 -12.26 30.07 -9.62
N SER A 163 -12.28 30.14 -8.28
CA SER A 163 -11.47 31.08 -7.50
C SER A 163 -9.99 30.67 -7.47
N ILE A 164 -9.66 29.43 -7.84
CA ILE A 164 -8.27 28.96 -7.99
C ILE A 164 -7.80 29.29 -9.42
N PRO A 165 -6.78 30.16 -9.61
CA PRO A 165 -6.39 30.62 -10.95
C PRO A 165 -6.01 29.51 -11.92
N ALA A 166 -5.26 28.50 -11.46
CA ALA A 166 -4.85 27.37 -12.29
C ALA A 166 -6.05 26.53 -12.74
N PHE A 167 -7.04 26.33 -11.87
CA PHE A 167 -8.27 25.61 -12.23
C PHE A 167 -9.08 26.40 -13.27
N ARG A 168 -9.28 27.70 -13.05
CA ARG A 168 -9.97 28.58 -14.00
C ARG A 168 -9.34 28.51 -15.39
N LYS A 169 -8.01 28.60 -15.48
CA LYS A 169 -7.29 28.46 -16.74
C LYS A 169 -7.54 27.12 -17.44
N HIS A 170 -7.56 26.01 -16.69
CA HIS A 170 -7.86 24.68 -17.26
C HIS A 170 -9.31 24.55 -17.70
N TYR A 171 -10.25 25.08 -16.90
CA TYR A 171 -11.67 25.09 -17.21
C TYR A 171 -11.94 25.83 -18.53
N GLU A 172 -11.43 27.05 -18.67
CA GLU A 172 -11.54 27.86 -19.89
C GLU A 172 -10.90 27.16 -21.10
N ALA A 173 -9.71 26.59 -20.94
CA ALA A 173 -9.03 25.85 -22.00
C ALA A 173 -9.83 24.64 -22.47
N TRP A 174 -10.40 23.86 -21.54
CA TRP A 174 -11.22 22.69 -21.88
C TRP A 174 -12.47 23.08 -22.66
N HIS A 175 -13.19 24.12 -22.21
CA HIS A 175 -14.37 24.61 -22.94
C HIS A 175 -14.02 25.15 -24.33
N ALA A 176 -12.89 25.85 -24.47
CA ALA A 176 -12.41 26.30 -25.77
C ALA A 176 -12.08 25.11 -26.70
N VAL A 177 -11.54 24.00 -26.16
CA VAL A 177 -11.29 22.78 -26.94
C VAL A 177 -12.59 22.16 -27.41
N GLN A 178 -13.60 22.05 -26.54
CA GLN A 178 -14.93 21.53 -26.92
C GLN A 178 -15.62 22.40 -27.97
N ALA A 179 -15.45 23.72 -27.91
CA ALA A 179 -15.98 24.66 -28.90
C ALA A 179 -15.14 24.72 -30.20
N ASN A 180 -14.05 23.94 -30.29
CA ASN A 180 -13.04 24.01 -31.36
C ASN A 180 -12.45 25.42 -31.60
N GLN A 181 -12.34 26.19 -30.53
CA GLN A 181 -11.82 27.57 -30.50
C GLN A 181 -10.51 27.69 -29.71
N ALA A 182 -9.98 26.57 -29.19
CA ALA A 182 -8.77 26.57 -28.39
C ALA A 182 -7.50 26.86 -29.20
N THR A 183 -6.63 27.68 -28.61
CA THR A 183 -5.24 27.87 -29.03
C THR A 183 -4.43 26.58 -28.84
N GLU A 184 -3.26 26.50 -29.45
CA GLU A 184 -2.35 25.35 -29.27
C GLU A 184 -1.95 25.16 -27.80
N GLU A 185 -1.59 26.24 -27.09
CA GLU A 185 -1.28 26.20 -25.66
C GLU A 185 -2.44 25.67 -24.81
N GLN A 186 -3.69 26.02 -25.15
CA GLN A 186 -4.87 25.51 -24.46
C GLN A 186 -5.09 24.02 -24.75
N ARG A 187 -4.83 23.57 -25.98
CA ARG A 187 -4.90 22.15 -26.35
C ARG A 187 -3.83 21.35 -25.59
N GLU A 188 -2.59 21.81 -25.55
CA GLU A 188 -1.51 21.17 -24.78
C GLU A 188 -1.81 21.09 -23.28
N LEU A 189 -2.47 22.12 -22.73
CA LEU A 189 -2.83 22.15 -21.32
C LEU A 189 -3.75 20.99 -20.92
N VAL A 190 -4.72 20.64 -21.77
CA VAL A 190 -5.74 19.60 -21.50
C VAL A 190 -5.45 18.24 -22.16
N ALA A 191 -4.44 18.16 -23.04
CA ALA A 191 -4.10 16.93 -23.78
C ALA A 191 -3.39 15.85 -22.94
N LYS A 192 -3.19 16.05 -21.64
CA LYS A 192 -2.37 15.19 -20.77
C LYS A 192 -3.03 13.86 -20.42
N ASP A 193 -3.39 13.01 -21.39
CA ASP A 193 -3.80 11.63 -21.11
C ASP A 193 -2.58 10.70 -21.14
N LYS A 194 -2.49 9.78 -20.19
CA LYS A 194 -1.44 8.75 -20.20
C LYS A 194 -1.76 7.59 -21.14
N GLY A 195 -2.88 7.66 -21.86
CA GLY A 195 -3.32 6.69 -22.83
C GLY A 195 -3.82 5.38 -22.18
N PRO A 196 -3.98 4.32 -22.99
CA PRO A 196 -4.44 3.02 -22.51
C PRO A 196 -3.44 2.42 -21.52
N SER A 197 -3.97 1.67 -20.56
CA SER A 197 -3.17 0.94 -19.57
C SER A 197 -2.96 -0.50 -20.00
N VAL A 198 -1.74 -1.03 -19.81
CA VAL A 198 -1.46 -2.46 -20.01
C VAL A 198 -1.72 -3.19 -18.70
N LEU A 199 -2.31 -4.38 -18.79
CA LEU A 199 -2.50 -5.23 -17.62
C LEU A 199 -1.14 -5.68 -17.07
N PRO A 200 -0.77 -5.34 -15.82
CA PRO A 200 0.54 -5.69 -15.31
C PRO A 200 0.58 -7.18 -14.90
N PRO A 201 1.71 -7.86 -15.07
CA PRO A 201 1.86 -9.28 -14.73
C PRO A 201 1.60 -9.57 -13.24
N GLN A 202 1.85 -8.59 -12.34
CA GLN A 202 1.53 -8.74 -10.93
C GLN A 202 0.02 -8.91 -10.67
N ALA A 203 -0.85 -8.43 -11.57
CA ALA A 203 -2.28 -8.66 -11.48
C ALA A 203 -2.65 -10.11 -11.78
N LEU A 204 -1.88 -10.78 -12.65
CA LEU A 204 -2.13 -12.14 -13.12
C LEU A 204 -1.40 -13.22 -12.31
N GLN A 205 -0.36 -12.87 -11.54
CA GLN A 205 0.46 -13.85 -10.82
C GLN A 205 -0.28 -14.63 -9.73
N HIS A 206 -1.47 -14.17 -9.33
CA HIS A 206 -2.30 -14.80 -8.30
C HIS A 206 -3.28 -15.84 -8.84
N TYR A 207 -3.37 -15.96 -10.17
CA TYR A 207 -4.27 -16.87 -10.85
C TYR A 207 -3.44 -17.96 -11.54
N PRO A 208 -3.90 -19.22 -11.54
CA PRO A 208 -3.22 -20.30 -12.26
C PRO A 208 -3.33 -20.08 -13.77
N ARG A 209 -2.50 -20.79 -14.53
CA ARG A 209 -2.68 -20.91 -15.99
C ARG A 209 -4.06 -21.46 -16.33
N ASP A 210 -4.61 -20.97 -17.44
CA ASP A 210 -5.91 -21.39 -17.98
C ASP A 210 -5.90 -21.23 -19.50
N ASP A 211 -6.16 -22.32 -20.22
CA ASP A 211 -6.00 -22.35 -21.68
C ASP A 211 -6.91 -21.33 -22.38
N ALA A 212 -8.17 -21.22 -21.94
CA ALA A 212 -9.13 -20.30 -22.55
C ALA A 212 -8.75 -18.83 -22.33
N ALA A 213 -8.21 -18.49 -21.15
CA ALA A 213 -7.70 -17.14 -20.89
C ALA A 213 -6.37 -16.87 -21.63
N LEU A 214 -5.57 -17.91 -21.91
CA LEU A 214 -4.34 -17.78 -22.69
C LEU A 214 -4.63 -17.56 -24.17
N GLU A 215 -5.60 -18.28 -24.73
CA GLU A 215 -6.10 -18.04 -26.09
C GLU A 215 -6.65 -16.61 -26.25
N GLU A 216 -7.37 -16.11 -25.24
CA GLU A 216 -7.86 -14.72 -25.20
C GLU A 216 -6.70 -13.70 -25.15
N ALA A 217 -5.67 -13.97 -24.36
CA ALA A 217 -4.45 -13.16 -24.30
C ALA A 217 -3.73 -13.15 -25.66
N HIS A 218 -3.62 -14.32 -26.29
CA HIS A 218 -3.01 -14.51 -27.60
C HIS A 218 -3.73 -13.67 -28.66
N ALA A 219 -5.06 -13.76 -28.73
CA ALA A 219 -5.86 -12.97 -29.65
C ALA A 219 -5.66 -11.45 -29.44
N ALA A 220 -5.66 -11.00 -28.18
CA ALA A 220 -5.37 -9.60 -27.85
C ALA A 220 -3.93 -9.18 -28.24
N MET A 221 -2.98 -10.10 -28.14
CA MET A 221 -1.59 -9.85 -28.54
C MET A 221 -1.45 -9.77 -30.07
N GLN A 222 -2.15 -10.61 -30.82
CA GLN A 222 -2.17 -10.55 -32.29
C GLN A 222 -2.73 -9.22 -32.81
N ASP A 223 -3.85 -8.75 -32.25
CA ASP A 223 -4.40 -7.42 -32.57
C ASP A 223 -3.38 -6.31 -32.26
N ARG A 224 -2.70 -6.42 -31.12
CA ARG A 224 -1.67 -5.47 -30.72
C ARG A 224 -0.48 -5.45 -31.68
N LEU A 225 -0.06 -6.59 -32.23
CA LEU A 225 1.04 -6.68 -33.18
C LEU A 225 0.75 -5.93 -34.49
N GLN A 226 -0.51 -5.84 -34.92
CA GLN A 226 -0.91 -5.11 -36.14
C GLN A 226 -0.69 -3.59 -36.02
N THR A 227 -0.64 -3.06 -34.80
CA THR A 227 -0.47 -1.63 -34.51
C THR A 227 0.81 -1.33 -33.73
N LEU A 228 1.70 -2.33 -33.59
CA LEU A 228 2.90 -2.21 -32.80
C LEU A 228 3.99 -1.51 -33.62
N GLU A 229 4.29 -0.27 -33.23
CA GLU A 229 5.35 0.54 -33.84
C GLU A 229 6.49 0.82 -32.84
N PRO A 230 7.75 0.94 -33.30
CA PRO A 230 8.86 1.35 -32.45
C PRO A 230 8.62 2.72 -31.83
N ALA A 231 8.60 2.80 -30.50
CA ALA A 231 8.33 4.05 -29.78
C ALA A 231 9.60 4.90 -29.56
N GLY A 232 10.40 5.11 -30.62
CA GLY A 232 11.61 5.94 -30.61
C GLY A 232 12.55 5.64 -29.42
N ASP A 233 12.76 6.63 -28.57
CA ASP A 233 13.66 6.58 -27.39
C ASP A 233 13.12 5.74 -26.20
N ASP A 234 11.93 5.14 -26.29
CA ASP A 234 11.36 4.36 -25.20
C ASP A 234 12.02 2.97 -25.10
N ALA A 235 13.08 2.86 -24.29
CA ALA A 235 13.81 1.62 -24.04
C ALA A 235 12.96 0.42 -23.54
N LEU A 236 11.67 0.62 -23.23
CA LEU A 236 10.77 -0.41 -22.69
C LEU A 236 9.63 -0.74 -23.65
N TRP A 237 9.65 -0.20 -24.86
CA TRP A 237 8.54 -0.31 -25.80
C TRP A 237 8.20 -1.77 -26.14
N LEU A 238 9.21 -2.66 -26.24
CA LEU A 238 9.03 -4.12 -26.39
C LEU A 238 8.77 -4.84 -25.07
N TYR A 239 9.34 -4.34 -23.96
CA TYR A 239 9.18 -5.00 -22.66
C TYR A 239 7.72 -4.96 -22.18
N ARG A 240 6.99 -3.87 -22.41
CA ARG A 240 5.58 -3.74 -21.99
C ARG A 240 4.62 -4.74 -22.67
N PRO A 241 4.61 -4.92 -24.01
CA PRO A 241 3.82 -5.96 -24.65
C PRO A 241 4.26 -7.36 -24.22
N LEU A 242 5.57 -7.61 -24.07
CA LEU A 242 6.11 -8.90 -23.65
C LEU A 242 5.53 -9.38 -22.31
N ILE A 243 5.45 -8.51 -21.30
CA ILE A 243 4.97 -8.93 -19.96
C ILE A 243 3.45 -8.83 -19.76
N GLY A 244 2.73 -8.20 -20.69
CA GLY A 244 1.30 -7.92 -20.58
C GLY A 244 0.41 -8.71 -21.53
N GLY A 245 1.00 -9.40 -22.52
CA GLY A 245 0.33 -10.26 -23.52
C GLY A 245 -0.98 -9.72 -24.06
N GLY A 246 -0.90 -8.56 -24.73
CA GLY A 246 -2.03 -7.98 -25.45
C GLY A 246 -3.06 -7.23 -24.61
N TYR A 247 -3.31 -7.62 -23.36
CA TYR A 247 -4.37 -7.03 -22.52
C TYR A 247 -4.21 -5.51 -22.35
N ARG A 248 -5.27 -4.77 -22.73
CA ARG A 248 -5.37 -3.31 -22.64
C ARG A 248 -6.62 -2.90 -21.88
N GLY A 249 -6.51 -1.84 -21.11
CA GLY A 249 -7.60 -1.27 -20.35
C GLY A 249 -7.57 0.24 -20.37
N GLN A 250 -8.55 0.81 -19.71
CA GLN A 250 -8.64 2.23 -19.44
C GLN A 250 -8.36 2.49 -17.97
N ARG A 251 -8.04 3.75 -17.67
CA ARG A 251 -7.79 4.20 -16.31
C ARG A 251 -8.79 5.28 -15.95
N VAL A 252 -9.37 5.14 -14.77
CA VAL A 252 -10.28 6.13 -14.19
C VAL A 252 -9.75 6.55 -12.84
N ARG A 253 -9.90 7.83 -12.52
CA ARG A 253 -9.73 8.32 -11.16
C ARG A 253 -10.98 7.91 -10.39
N ALA A 254 -10.81 7.05 -9.39
CA ALA A 254 -11.93 6.44 -8.70
C ALA A 254 -12.62 7.44 -7.77
N VAL A 255 -13.95 7.50 -7.87
CA VAL A 255 -14.84 8.20 -6.93
C VAL A 255 -15.89 7.21 -6.41
N PRO A 256 -16.48 7.42 -5.22
CA PRO A 256 -17.50 6.52 -4.68
C PRO A 256 -18.82 6.61 -5.45
N SER A 257 -19.38 5.45 -5.80
CA SER A 257 -20.77 5.33 -6.21
C SER A 257 -21.67 5.22 -4.97
N ALA A 258 -22.78 5.94 -4.99
CA ALA A 258 -23.81 5.87 -3.97
C ALA A 258 -24.76 4.66 -4.16
N ASP A 259 -24.61 3.88 -5.23
CA ASP A 259 -25.35 2.64 -5.45
C ASP A 259 -24.38 1.45 -5.68
N ASP A 260 -24.93 0.30 -6.10
CA ASP A 260 -24.14 -0.91 -6.35
C ASP A 260 -23.62 -1.02 -7.81
N LYS A 261 -23.55 0.09 -8.55
CA LYS A 261 -23.08 0.12 -9.94
C LYS A 261 -21.75 0.82 -10.13
N VAL A 262 -21.01 0.36 -11.13
CA VAL A 262 -19.85 1.05 -11.70
C VAL A 262 -20.37 1.99 -12.79
N HIS A 263 -20.11 3.28 -12.67
CA HIS A 263 -20.47 4.28 -13.68
C HIS A 263 -19.23 4.72 -14.44
N LEU A 264 -19.18 4.38 -15.74
CA LEU A 264 -18.07 4.74 -16.60
C LEU A 264 -18.45 5.89 -17.55
N PRO A 265 -17.65 6.96 -17.61
CA PRO A 265 -17.89 8.02 -18.58
C PRO A 265 -17.63 7.52 -20.00
N GLN A 266 -18.19 8.22 -20.99
CA GLN A 266 -18.15 7.83 -22.40
C GLN A 266 -16.73 7.59 -22.92
N GLN A 267 -15.77 8.39 -22.47
CA GLN A 267 -14.35 8.31 -22.88
C GLN A 267 -13.64 7.05 -22.36
N ARG A 268 -14.24 6.35 -21.39
CA ARG A 268 -13.65 5.19 -20.71
C ARG A 268 -14.48 3.92 -20.83
N SER A 269 -15.70 4.01 -21.37
CA SER A 269 -16.60 2.87 -21.56
C SER A 269 -16.54 2.24 -22.95
N GLN A 270 -15.89 2.87 -23.95
CA GLN A 270 -15.95 2.44 -25.37
C GLN A 270 -15.72 0.94 -25.60
N ALA A 271 -14.66 0.37 -25.00
CA ALA A 271 -14.35 -1.05 -25.14
C ALA A 271 -15.44 -1.95 -24.51
N PHE A 272 -16.03 -1.50 -23.39
CA PHE A 272 -17.15 -2.20 -22.76
C PHE A 272 -18.43 -2.07 -23.57
N ASP A 273 -18.75 -0.88 -24.07
CA ASP A 273 -19.95 -0.65 -24.90
C ASP A 273 -19.90 -1.46 -26.21
N ALA A 274 -18.70 -1.73 -26.74
CA ALA A 274 -18.50 -2.56 -27.92
C ALA A 274 -18.54 -4.07 -27.63
N ALA A 275 -17.91 -4.54 -26.55
CA ALA A 275 -17.72 -5.96 -26.29
C ALA A 275 -18.76 -6.58 -25.34
N GLY A 276 -19.34 -5.80 -24.43
CA GLY A 276 -20.20 -6.28 -23.35
C GLY A 276 -19.49 -7.20 -22.35
N GLY A 277 -20.29 -7.99 -21.61
CA GLY A 277 -19.80 -8.98 -20.66
C GLY A 277 -19.26 -8.42 -19.33
N PRO A 278 -18.63 -9.26 -18.50
CA PRO A 278 -18.06 -8.83 -17.22
C PRO A 278 -16.91 -7.83 -17.42
N LEU A 279 -16.84 -6.82 -16.55
CA LEU A 279 -15.76 -5.84 -16.52
C LEU A 279 -14.72 -6.23 -15.46
N LEU A 280 -13.45 -6.33 -15.83
CA LEU A 280 -12.37 -6.52 -14.86
C LEU A 280 -11.96 -5.18 -14.26
N LEU A 281 -11.99 -5.09 -12.94
CA LEU A 281 -11.60 -3.90 -12.18
C LEU A 281 -10.36 -4.20 -11.34
N GLY A 282 -9.28 -3.47 -11.61
CA GLY A 282 -7.96 -3.63 -11.01
C GLY A 282 -7.51 -2.41 -10.21
N LYS A 283 -6.80 -2.64 -9.09
CA LYS A 283 -6.11 -1.59 -8.32
C LYS A 283 -4.69 -2.02 -7.93
N PRO A 284 -3.64 -1.37 -8.47
CA PRO A 284 -2.28 -1.51 -7.98
C PRO A 284 -2.10 -0.96 -6.55
N PRO A 285 -1.11 -1.44 -5.79
CA PRO A 285 -0.30 -2.63 -6.08
C PRO A 285 -1.14 -3.91 -6.04
N TYR A 286 -0.74 -4.90 -6.83
CA TYR A 286 -1.34 -6.25 -6.82
C TYR A 286 -0.55 -7.16 -5.86
N ASP A 287 -0.36 -6.70 -4.63
CA ASP A 287 0.20 -7.51 -3.55
C ASP A 287 -0.78 -8.61 -3.09
N LYS A 288 -2.06 -8.43 -3.39
CA LYS A 288 -3.13 -9.44 -3.31
C LYS A 288 -3.95 -9.47 -4.61
N GLU A 289 -5.00 -10.28 -4.64
CA GLU A 289 -5.98 -10.45 -5.72
C GLU A 289 -6.85 -9.20 -5.96
N ASN A 290 -6.23 -8.09 -6.37
CA ASN A 290 -6.89 -6.80 -6.58
C ASN A 290 -7.48 -6.63 -7.99
N LEU A 291 -7.39 -7.65 -8.85
CA LEU A 291 -8.04 -7.70 -10.16
C LEU A 291 -9.25 -8.63 -10.06
N LEU A 292 -10.46 -8.07 -9.94
CA LEU A 292 -11.68 -8.87 -9.78
C LEU A 292 -12.75 -8.45 -10.79
N PRO A 293 -13.58 -9.39 -11.27
CA PRO A 293 -14.66 -9.09 -12.20
C PRO A 293 -15.83 -8.40 -11.50
N VAL A 294 -16.48 -7.48 -12.23
CA VAL A 294 -17.77 -6.90 -11.92
C VAL A 294 -18.76 -7.37 -12.99
N PRO A 295 -19.91 -7.96 -12.61
CA PRO A 295 -20.91 -8.43 -13.57
C PRO A 295 -21.46 -7.32 -14.45
N GLU A 296 -21.81 -7.66 -15.70
CA GLU A 296 -22.27 -6.72 -16.72
C GLU A 296 -23.48 -5.87 -16.27
N GLN A 297 -24.41 -6.47 -15.54
CA GLN A 297 -25.63 -5.82 -15.05
C GLN A 297 -25.35 -4.69 -14.04
N ARG A 298 -24.16 -4.66 -13.45
CA ARG A 298 -23.71 -3.61 -12.53
C ARG A 298 -22.92 -2.51 -13.24
N ILE A 299 -22.76 -2.57 -14.57
CA ILE A 299 -22.01 -1.57 -15.33
C ILE A 299 -22.97 -0.62 -16.04
N ALA A 300 -22.91 0.65 -15.65
CA ALA A 300 -23.68 1.75 -16.20
C ALA A 300 -22.77 2.67 -17.04
N THR A 301 -23.25 3.02 -18.24
CA THR A 301 -22.50 3.83 -19.21
C THR A 301 -23.44 4.85 -19.86
N VAL A 302 -22.85 5.85 -20.52
CA VAL A 302 -23.61 6.86 -21.28
C VAL A 302 -24.44 6.20 -22.39
N ALA A 303 -23.88 5.18 -23.06
CA ALA A 303 -24.59 4.43 -24.12
C ALA A 303 -25.84 3.70 -23.59
N LYS A 304 -25.89 3.39 -22.29
CA LYS A 304 -27.05 2.81 -21.60
C LYS A 304 -28.00 3.86 -21.00
N GLY A 305 -27.78 5.15 -21.26
CA GLY A 305 -28.62 6.25 -20.76
C GLY A 305 -28.39 6.62 -19.29
N ASP A 306 -27.24 6.27 -18.70
CA ASP A 306 -26.97 6.53 -17.30
C ASP A 306 -26.58 8.00 -17.03
N ALA A 307 -27.34 8.68 -16.16
CA ALA A 307 -27.15 10.10 -15.84
C ALA A 307 -25.83 10.37 -15.08
N THR A 308 -25.42 9.46 -14.19
CA THR A 308 -24.15 9.59 -13.45
C THR A 308 -22.96 9.49 -14.39
N ALA A 309 -22.95 8.52 -15.31
CA ALA A 309 -21.93 8.39 -16.35
C ALA A 309 -21.88 9.63 -17.27
N ALA A 310 -23.05 10.19 -17.63
CA ALA A 310 -23.14 11.40 -18.43
C ALA A 310 -22.53 12.61 -17.68
N PHE A 311 -22.84 12.77 -16.40
CA PHE A 311 -22.23 13.79 -15.55
C PHE A 311 -20.71 13.64 -15.45
N LEU A 312 -20.20 12.43 -15.20
CA LEU A 312 -18.76 12.15 -15.11
C LEU A 312 -18.01 12.41 -16.43
N SER A 313 -18.72 12.36 -17.57
CA SER A 313 -18.16 12.70 -18.89
C SER A 313 -17.90 14.20 -19.06
N GLN A 314 -18.48 15.04 -18.19
CA GLN A 314 -18.43 16.50 -18.25
C GLN A 314 -17.84 17.16 -16.98
N CYS A 315 -17.74 16.45 -15.86
CA CYS A 315 -17.30 17.05 -14.60
C CYS A 315 -15.78 17.02 -14.39
N PHE A 316 -15.25 18.05 -13.75
CA PHE A 316 -13.86 18.08 -13.29
C PHE A 316 -13.69 17.45 -11.91
N GLY A 317 -12.47 17.02 -11.60
CA GLY A 317 -12.02 16.70 -10.25
C GLY A 317 -10.77 17.49 -9.85
N ILE A 318 -10.57 17.71 -8.54
CA ILE A 318 -9.41 18.42 -7.98
C ILE A 318 -8.80 17.66 -6.81
N GLN A 319 -7.52 17.25 -6.91
CA GLN A 319 -6.82 16.67 -5.77
C GLN A 319 -6.33 17.82 -4.91
N TYR A 320 -6.70 17.82 -3.63
CA TYR A 320 -6.53 18.99 -2.79
C TYR A 320 -5.83 18.71 -1.46
N SER A 321 -5.33 19.80 -0.89
CA SER A 321 -4.93 19.93 0.51
C SER A 321 -5.59 21.22 1.03
N TYR A 322 -6.34 21.16 2.14
CA TYR A 322 -6.88 22.33 2.81
C TYR A 322 -6.32 22.43 4.23
N THR A 323 -5.90 23.62 4.62
CA THR A 323 -5.51 23.90 6.02
C THR A 323 -6.14 25.24 6.40
N GLY A 324 -6.83 25.28 7.54
CA GLY A 324 -7.50 26.49 7.99
C GLY A 324 -7.70 26.53 9.50
N PHE A 325 -8.23 27.65 9.96
CA PHE A 325 -8.70 27.88 11.31
C PHE A 325 -10.21 27.66 11.36
N ASP A 326 -10.72 27.08 12.44
CA ASP A 326 -12.16 27.04 12.70
C ASP A 326 -12.56 28.38 13.34
N ASP A 327 -13.28 29.20 12.58
CA ASP A 327 -13.64 30.57 12.96
C ASP A 327 -14.68 30.59 14.10
N ARG A 328 -15.30 29.45 14.43
CA ARG A 328 -16.30 29.31 15.51
C ARG A 328 -15.71 28.72 16.79
N SER A 329 -14.44 28.33 16.79
CA SER A 329 -13.81 27.64 17.93
C SER A 329 -13.35 28.55 19.08
N GLY A 330 -13.57 29.88 18.97
CA GLY A 330 -13.33 30.85 20.05
C GLY A 330 -11.91 31.43 20.07
N ALA A 331 -11.46 31.89 21.24
CA ALA A 331 -10.21 32.63 21.39
C ALA A 331 -8.95 31.80 21.11
N ASP A 332 -8.98 30.48 21.38
CA ASP A 332 -7.92 29.56 21.01
C ASP A 332 -8.30 28.79 19.73
N ALA A 333 -8.32 29.50 18.60
CA ALA A 333 -8.85 28.97 17.35
C ALA A 333 -8.20 27.61 16.98
N GLN A 334 -9.01 26.58 16.82
CA GLN A 334 -8.58 25.27 16.38
C GLN A 334 -8.12 25.32 14.93
N MET A 335 -7.06 24.60 14.62
CA MET A 335 -6.62 24.39 13.25
C MET A 335 -6.99 23.00 12.78
N LEU A 336 -7.30 22.92 11.50
CA LEU A 336 -7.74 21.70 10.84
C LEU A 336 -6.97 21.49 9.54
N HIS A 337 -6.73 20.24 9.17
CA HIS A 337 -6.17 19.88 7.88
C HIS A 337 -6.97 18.75 7.25
N SER A 338 -7.46 18.98 6.03
CA SER A 338 -8.12 17.97 5.21
C SER A 338 -7.40 17.78 3.89
N LYS A 339 -7.55 16.58 3.32
CA LYS A 339 -7.01 16.24 2.00
C LYS A 339 -7.84 15.13 1.36
N GLY A 340 -7.98 15.20 0.06
CA GLY A 340 -8.78 14.24 -0.70
C GLY A 340 -8.84 14.57 -2.18
N MET A 341 -9.90 14.07 -2.80
CA MET A 341 -10.39 14.36 -4.12
C MET A 341 -11.69 15.16 -3.99
N LEU A 342 -11.88 16.21 -4.78
CA LEU A 342 -13.15 16.94 -4.88
C LEU A 342 -13.69 16.80 -6.28
N VAL A 343 -14.94 16.34 -6.42
CA VAL A 343 -15.69 16.44 -7.67
C VAL A 343 -16.28 17.84 -7.75
N VAL A 344 -16.06 18.52 -8.87
CA VAL A 344 -16.54 19.89 -9.08
C VAL A 344 -17.97 19.85 -9.61
N VAL A 345 -18.89 20.52 -8.92
CA VAL A 345 -20.33 20.48 -9.20
C VAL A 345 -20.85 21.89 -9.48
N PRO A 346 -21.55 22.13 -10.61
CA PRO A 346 -22.23 23.41 -10.86
C PRO A 346 -23.32 23.69 -9.82
N GLU A 347 -23.56 24.97 -9.53
CA GLU A 347 -24.54 25.39 -8.52
C GLU A 347 -25.95 24.80 -8.75
N GLN A 348 -26.39 24.71 -10.01
CA GLN A 348 -27.72 24.18 -10.38
C GLN A 348 -27.86 22.68 -10.08
N GLN A 349 -26.73 21.98 -9.98
CA GLN A 349 -26.64 20.56 -9.67
C GLN A 349 -26.26 20.32 -8.20
N TRP A 350 -26.07 21.38 -7.42
CA TRP A 350 -25.83 21.30 -5.99
C TRP A 350 -27.14 21.01 -5.25
N PRO A 351 -27.17 20.13 -4.25
CA PRO A 351 -28.44 19.77 -3.61
C PRO A 351 -28.98 20.93 -2.76
N ALA A 352 -30.26 21.26 -2.93
CA ALA A 352 -30.88 22.43 -2.30
C ALA A 352 -30.77 22.45 -0.77
N GLY A 353 -30.85 21.29 -0.10
CA GLY A 353 -30.71 21.19 1.36
C GLY A 353 -29.31 21.51 1.89
N PHE A 354 -28.33 21.70 1.00
CA PHE A 354 -26.95 22.03 1.34
C PHE A 354 -26.45 23.28 0.59
N SER A 355 -27.37 24.16 0.15
CA SER A 355 -27.06 25.38 -0.60
C SER A 355 -26.07 26.30 0.13
N ASP A 356 -26.04 26.27 1.46
CA ASP A 356 -25.17 27.12 2.28
C ASP A 356 -23.76 26.56 2.48
N THR A 357 -23.48 25.35 1.98
CA THR A 357 -22.14 24.76 2.02
C THR A 357 -21.36 25.08 0.75
N ASP A 358 -20.05 25.26 0.87
CA ASP A 358 -19.14 25.53 -0.25
C ASP A 358 -18.40 24.25 -0.67
N LEU A 359 -18.20 23.34 0.28
CA LEU A 359 -17.52 22.06 0.14
C LEU A 359 -18.24 21.01 1.00
N ALA A 360 -18.46 19.82 0.44
CA ALA A 360 -19.03 18.67 1.15
C ALA A 360 -18.02 17.51 1.16
N CYS A 361 -17.54 17.08 2.32
CA CYS A 361 -16.53 16.02 2.43
C CYS A 361 -16.85 15.01 3.52
N SER A 362 -16.17 13.86 3.45
CA SER A 362 -16.23 12.88 4.54
C SER A 362 -15.50 13.40 5.77
N LYS A 363 -15.99 13.07 6.96
CA LYS A 363 -15.23 13.24 8.21
C LYS A 363 -13.89 12.51 8.18
N GLU A 364 -13.76 11.45 7.38
CA GLU A 364 -12.49 10.75 7.18
C GLU A 364 -11.45 11.62 6.46
N ASP A 365 -11.86 12.56 5.61
CA ASP A 365 -10.98 13.50 4.88
C ASP A 365 -10.29 14.48 5.80
N LEU A 366 -10.86 14.73 6.99
CA LEU A 366 -10.19 15.47 8.04
C LEU A 366 -9.10 14.60 8.67
N LYS A 367 -7.85 15.01 8.46
CA LYS A 367 -6.68 14.21 8.84
C LYS A 367 -6.04 14.69 10.15
N THR A 368 -6.17 15.97 10.50
CA THR A 368 -5.75 16.53 11.80
C THR A 368 -6.75 17.59 12.27
N LEU A 369 -6.94 17.67 13.58
CA LEU A 369 -7.67 18.73 14.28
C LEU A 369 -6.94 19.01 15.59
N SER A 370 -6.80 20.28 15.99
CA SER A 370 -5.96 20.64 17.15
C SER A 370 -6.32 19.93 18.45
N CYS A 371 -7.60 19.61 18.68
CA CYS A 371 -8.03 18.92 19.90
C CYS A 371 -7.77 17.40 19.91
N TRP A 372 -7.34 16.80 18.79
CA TRP A 372 -7.11 15.37 18.67
C TRP A 372 -5.73 14.95 19.19
N THR A 373 -5.49 15.12 20.49
CA THR A 373 -4.18 14.83 21.12
C THR A 373 -3.96 13.36 21.47
N ASN A 374 -5.02 12.61 21.76
CA ASN A 374 -4.96 11.21 22.19
C ASN A 374 -5.65 10.23 21.22
N GLY A 375 -6.03 10.71 20.03
CA GLY A 375 -6.81 9.95 19.05
C GLY A 375 -7.66 10.88 18.20
N ARG A 376 -8.21 10.35 17.09
CA ARG A 376 -9.14 11.10 16.22
C ARG A 376 -10.57 10.84 16.65
N ASP A 377 -11.19 11.82 17.29
CA ASP A 377 -12.62 11.77 17.58
C ASP A 377 -13.40 12.45 16.46
N ARG A 378 -13.72 11.67 15.42
CA ARG A 378 -14.54 12.13 14.29
C ARG A 378 -16.02 12.17 14.61
N GLY A 379 -16.47 11.38 15.59
CA GLY A 379 -17.87 11.35 16.01
C GLY A 379 -18.31 12.70 16.58
N ALA A 380 -17.41 13.38 17.31
CA ALA A 380 -17.67 14.69 17.90
C ALA A 380 -17.58 15.89 16.94
N LEU A 381 -17.26 15.68 15.65
CA LEU A 381 -17.19 16.79 14.70
C LEU A 381 -18.58 17.42 14.48
N PRO A 382 -18.69 18.76 14.44
CA PRO A 382 -19.94 19.41 14.04
C PRO A 382 -20.26 19.07 12.59
N ARG A 383 -21.53 19.20 12.17
CA ARG A 383 -21.93 18.96 10.77
C ARG A 383 -21.39 19.99 9.78
N GLU A 384 -21.13 21.19 10.26
CA GLU A 384 -20.61 22.31 9.47
C GLU A 384 -19.45 22.97 10.23
N ILE A 385 -18.38 23.29 9.50
CA ILE A 385 -17.25 24.05 10.00
C ILE A 385 -17.07 25.29 9.12
N LEU A 386 -17.16 26.48 9.73
CA LEU A 386 -16.79 27.72 9.07
C LEU A 386 -15.29 27.92 9.25
N SER A 387 -14.54 27.93 8.16
CA SER A 387 -13.10 27.93 8.24
C SER A 387 -12.45 28.92 7.29
N THR A 388 -11.54 29.73 7.83
CA THR A 388 -10.66 30.60 7.04
C THR A 388 -9.30 29.95 6.87
N GLY A 389 -8.86 29.77 5.62
CA GLY A 389 -7.67 28.99 5.34
C GLY A 389 -7.19 29.06 3.90
N SER A 390 -6.36 28.07 3.55
CA SER A 390 -5.73 27.92 2.24
C SER A 390 -6.14 26.58 1.63
N LEU A 391 -6.82 26.64 0.48
CA LEU A 391 -7.10 25.52 -0.39
C LEU A 391 -6.02 25.45 -1.47
N ARG A 392 -5.30 24.32 -1.52
CA ARG A 392 -4.19 24.09 -2.44
C ARG A 392 -4.51 22.93 -3.37
N LEU A 393 -4.36 23.20 -4.65
CA LEU A 393 -4.56 22.25 -5.73
C LEU A 393 -3.26 21.51 -6.04
N LYS A 394 -3.34 20.18 -6.12
CA LYS A 394 -2.23 19.29 -6.42
C LYS A 394 -2.33 18.69 -7.82
N ASP A 395 -3.54 18.34 -8.25
CA ASP A 395 -3.82 17.74 -9.54
C ASP A 395 -5.22 18.17 -10.01
N ILE A 396 -5.41 18.31 -11.33
CA ILE A 396 -6.71 18.55 -11.97
C ILE A 396 -7.04 17.31 -12.78
N VAL A 397 -8.25 16.80 -12.59
CA VAL A 397 -8.78 15.66 -13.32
C VAL A 397 -9.80 16.18 -14.31
N GLU A 398 -9.51 16.04 -15.60
CA GLU A 398 -10.36 16.52 -16.67
C GLU A 398 -11.64 15.66 -16.83
N PRO A 399 -12.71 16.25 -17.42
CA PRO A 399 -13.93 15.51 -17.76
C PRO A 399 -13.68 14.21 -18.52
N GLY A 400 -14.45 13.19 -18.16
CA GLY A 400 -14.33 11.85 -18.74
C GLY A 400 -13.24 10.97 -18.11
N ARG A 401 -12.54 11.45 -17.07
CA ARG A 401 -11.49 10.68 -16.39
C ARG A 401 -11.90 10.16 -15.02
N LEU A 402 -12.95 10.69 -14.43
CA LEU A 402 -13.51 10.17 -13.19
C LEU A 402 -14.39 8.95 -13.48
N GLY A 403 -14.35 7.93 -12.62
CA GLY A 403 -15.22 6.76 -12.72
C GLY A 403 -15.76 6.41 -11.33
N ALA A 404 -17.08 6.25 -11.22
CA ALA A 404 -17.70 5.93 -9.94
C ALA A 404 -17.71 4.43 -9.71
N LEU A 405 -17.24 3.99 -8.55
CA LEU A 405 -17.13 2.59 -8.16
C LEU A 405 -17.95 2.36 -6.88
N PRO A 406 -18.70 1.26 -6.76
CA PRO A 406 -19.41 0.94 -5.53
C PRO A 406 -18.47 0.94 -4.32
N ILE A 407 -18.93 1.50 -3.20
CA ILE A 407 -18.13 1.58 -1.96
C ILE A 407 -17.62 0.20 -1.54
N ASP A 408 -18.41 -0.86 -1.74
CA ASP A 408 -17.97 -2.22 -1.43
C ASP A 408 -16.90 -2.74 -2.41
N GLU A 409 -16.92 -2.35 -3.69
CA GLU A 409 -15.85 -2.68 -4.64
C GLU A 409 -14.54 -1.95 -4.31
N LEU A 410 -14.64 -0.70 -3.83
CA LEU A 410 -13.50 0.08 -3.31
C LEU A 410 -12.89 -0.60 -2.07
N ARG A 411 -13.74 -0.98 -1.10
CA ARG A 411 -13.32 -1.64 0.14
C ARG A 411 -12.65 -3.01 -0.10
N LYS A 412 -13.17 -3.83 -1.02
CA LYS A 412 -12.55 -5.12 -1.41
C LYS A 412 -11.06 -4.96 -1.79
N ARG A 413 -10.71 -3.82 -2.41
CA ARG A 413 -9.37 -3.52 -2.93
C ARG A 413 -8.55 -2.58 -2.03
N ASP A 414 -9.00 -2.29 -0.81
CA ASP A 414 -8.38 -1.31 0.09
C ASP A 414 -8.13 0.07 -0.57
N MET A 415 -9.07 0.55 -1.39
CA MET A 415 -9.00 1.86 -2.05
C MET A 415 -9.48 3.00 -1.16
N ASP A 416 -8.66 4.04 -0.99
CA ASP A 416 -9.02 5.35 -0.47
C ASP A 416 -9.22 6.30 -1.66
N THR A 417 -10.40 6.90 -1.81
CA THR A 417 -10.76 7.69 -3.03
C THR A 417 -10.08 9.07 -3.10
N ASP A 418 -8.91 9.21 -2.44
CA ASP A 418 -8.17 10.46 -2.26
C ASP A 418 -7.22 10.81 -3.43
N GLY A 419 -7.41 10.13 -4.56
CA GLY A 419 -6.53 10.17 -5.71
C GLY A 419 -6.18 8.80 -6.31
N ASP A 420 -6.76 7.70 -5.84
CA ASP A 420 -6.49 6.37 -6.38
C ASP A 420 -7.00 6.21 -7.83
N ASP A 421 -6.13 5.70 -8.70
CA ASP A 421 -6.51 5.25 -10.04
C ASP A 421 -7.05 3.81 -9.97
N ALA A 422 -8.21 3.59 -10.57
CA ALA A 422 -8.71 2.26 -10.91
C ALA A 422 -8.48 1.95 -12.40
N PHE A 423 -8.26 0.67 -12.69
CA PHE A 423 -8.00 0.18 -14.03
C PHE A 423 -9.16 -0.71 -14.46
N VAL A 424 -9.75 -0.40 -15.60
CA VAL A 424 -10.91 -1.11 -16.14
C VAL A 424 -10.50 -1.82 -17.42
N TYR A 425 -10.74 -3.13 -17.48
CA TYR A 425 -10.44 -3.96 -18.64
C TYR A 425 -11.73 -4.63 -19.10
N ALA A 426 -12.11 -4.39 -20.34
CA ALA A 426 -13.34 -4.89 -20.95
C ALA A 426 -13.02 -5.76 -22.16
N GLY A 427 -13.95 -6.63 -22.54
CA GLY A 427 -13.75 -7.55 -23.67
C GLY A 427 -12.88 -8.77 -23.34
N TYR A 428 -12.74 -9.13 -22.06
CA TYR A 428 -11.94 -10.28 -21.60
C TYR A 428 -12.78 -11.28 -20.78
N PRO A 429 -13.86 -11.85 -21.35
CA PRO A 429 -14.75 -12.76 -20.63
C PRO A 429 -14.08 -14.06 -20.16
N LYS A 430 -13.06 -14.58 -20.86
CA LYS A 430 -12.37 -15.82 -20.45
C LYS A 430 -11.50 -15.58 -19.22
N LEU A 431 -10.75 -14.48 -19.21
CA LEU A 431 -10.00 -14.06 -18.03
C LEU A 431 -10.92 -13.76 -16.84
N ALA A 432 -12.06 -13.09 -17.08
CA ALA A 432 -13.06 -12.86 -16.04
C ALA A 432 -13.61 -14.17 -15.46
N ALA A 433 -13.93 -15.15 -16.31
CA ALA A 433 -14.42 -16.45 -15.87
C ALA A 433 -13.37 -17.22 -15.05
N LEU A 434 -12.09 -17.20 -15.45
CA LEU A 434 -10.98 -17.76 -14.65
C LEU A 434 -10.96 -17.15 -13.24
N ILE A 435 -10.96 -15.82 -13.16
CA ILE A 435 -10.86 -15.12 -11.88
C ILE A 435 -12.05 -15.44 -10.99
N SER A 436 -13.28 -15.42 -11.52
CA SER A 436 -14.48 -15.84 -10.79
C SER A 436 -14.32 -17.26 -10.21
N ARG A 437 -13.91 -18.25 -11.02
CA ARG A 437 -13.71 -19.63 -10.55
C ARG A 437 -12.68 -19.75 -9.43
N VAL A 438 -11.63 -18.94 -9.45
CA VAL A 438 -10.59 -18.93 -8.40
C VAL A 438 -11.13 -18.29 -7.12
N MET A 439 -11.87 -17.20 -7.24
CA MET A 439 -12.40 -16.47 -6.10
C MET A 439 -13.56 -17.21 -5.42
N ASP A 440 -14.42 -17.90 -6.18
CA ASP A 440 -15.50 -18.73 -5.62
C ASP A 440 -14.95 -19.87 -4.76
N ARG A 441 -13.85 -20.50 -5.20
CA ARG A 441 -13.12 -21.50 -4.40
C ARG A 441 -12.55 -20.92 -3.10
N LYS A 442 -12.21 -19.63 -3.09
CA LYS A 442 -11.71 -18.91 -1.90
C LYS A 442 -12.83 -18.35 -1.01
N ALA A 443 -14.06 -18.21 -1.50
CA ALA A 443 -15.17 -17.64 -0.74
C ALA A 443 -15.49 -18.44 0.54
N GLY A 444 -15.19 -19.74 0.56
CA GLY A 444 -15.30 -20.60 1.74
C GLY A 444 -14.35 -20.24 2.89
N LEU A 445 -13.39 -19.33 2.69
CA LEU A 445 -12.38 -18.93 3.68
C LEU A 445 -12.80 -17.70 4.52
N GLY A 446 -14.02 -17.20 4.32
CA GLY A 446 -14.56 -16.06 5.05
C GLY A 446 -14.05 -14.69 4.57
N ARG A 447 -14.56 -13.62 5.18
CA ARG A 447 -14.20 -12.23 4.81
C ARG A 447 -12.77 -11.93 5.26
N GLN A 448 -11.86 -11.73 4.31
CA GLN A 448 -10.50 -11.29 4.60
C GLN A 448 -10.54 -9.89 5.26
N LYS A 449 -9.96 -9.80 6.46
CA LYS A 449 -9.74 -8.51 7.14
C LYS A 449 -8.71 -7.69 6.37
N SER A 450 -8.76 -6.36 6.48
CA SER A 450 -7.76 -5.50 5.85
C SER A 450 -6.36 -5.83 6.38
N PHE A 451 -5.37 -5.86 5.49
CA PHE A 451 -3.96 -6.07 5.83
C PHE A 451 -3.27 -4.80 6.35
N LYS A 452 -4.00 -3.68 6.45
CA LYS A 452 -3.44 -2.42 6.96
C LYS A 452 -3.27 -2.52 8.49
N PRO A 453 -2.08 -2.20 9.04
CA PRO A 453 -1.91 -2.11 10.48
C PRO A 453 -2.80 -1.01 11.08
N PRO A 454 -3.29 -1.18 12.32
CA PRO A 454 -4.06 -0.14 13.00
C PRO A 454 -3.23 1.13 13.13
N LYS A 455 -3.89 2.29 13.04
CA LYS A 455 -3.22 3.58 13.22
C LYS A 455 -3.00 3.83 14.71
N THR A 456 -1.75 4.08 15.07
CA THR A 456 -1.37 4.57 16.40
C THR A 456 -1.62 6.07 16.49
N ALA A 457 -1.92 6.53 17.70
CA ALA A 457 -2.13 7.94 18.03
C ALA A 457 -1.31 8.27 19.28
N THR A 458 0.01 8.39 19.14
CA THR A 458 0.88 8.72 20.26
C THR A 458 0.86 10.24 20.48
N PRO A 459 0.57 10.75 21.68
CA PRO A 459 0.57 12.19 21.92
C PRO A 459 1.93 12.83 21.60
N ALA A 460 1.93 13.95 20.88
CA ALA A 460 3.14 14.73 20.65
C ALA A 460 3.47 15.68 21.82
N ILE A 461 2.50 15.90 22.71
CA ILE A 461 2.63 16.72 23.91
C ILE A 461 3.01 15.80 25.06
N ASP A 462 4.08 16.14 25.76
CA ASP A 462 4.51 15.38 26.92
C ASP A 462 3.49 15.56 28.08
N PRO A 463 2.94 14.46 28.63
CA PRO A 463 1.85 14.55 29.60
C PRO A 463 2.29 15.13 30.95
N VAL A 464 3.60 15.15 31.26
CA VAL A 464 4.13 15.64 32.54
C VAL A 464 4.44 17.14 32.46
N SER A 465 5.17 17.56 31.42
CA SER A 465 5.60 18.95 31.22
C SER A 465 4.60 19.81 30.45
N GLY A 466 3.64 19.21 29.74
CA GLY A 466 2.71 19.91 28.85
C GLY A 466 3.38 20.49 27.60
N HIS A 467 4.66 20.20 27.37
CA HIS A 467 5.41 20.74 26.25
C HIS A 467 5.30 19.85 25.00
N TYR A 468 5.18 20.49 23.84
CA TYR A 468 5.26 19.80 22.56
C TYR A 468 6.68 19.24 22.34
N GLN A 469 6.77 17.96 21.98
CA GLN A 469 8.02 17.28 21.67
C GLN A 469 8.26 17.34 20.16
N PRO A 470 9.24 18.10 19.64
CA PRO A 470 9.43 18.28 18.21
C PRO A 470 10.15 17.12 17.52
N GLY A 471 10.98 16.37 18.24
CA GLY A 471 11.83 15.33 17.64
C GLY A 471 11.03 14.16 17.06
N ARG A 472 11.29 13.82 15.80
CA ARG A 472 10.65 12.71 15.05
C ARG A 472 11.65 11.66 14.56
N LEU A 473 12.80 11.56 15.24
CA LEU A 473 13.88 10.65 14.85
C LEU A 473 13.38 9.21 14.65
N SER A 474 12.61 8.67 15.60
CA SER A 474 12.11 7.29 15.54
C SER A 474 11.21 7.07 14.34
N GLU A 475 10.29 8.01 14.10
CA GLU A 475 9.33 7.94 13.00
C GLU A 475 10.01 8.06 11.64
N ILE A 476 11.00 8.95 11.53
CA ILE A 476 11.81 9.12 10.32
C ILE A 476 12.61 7.84 10.02
N MET A 477 13.21 7.23 11.04
CA MET A 477 13.94 5.96 10.88
C MET A 477 13.00 4.80 10.54
N SER A 478 11.79 4.78 11.11
CA SER A 478 10.73 3.82 10.78
C SER A 478 10.28 3.95 9.33
N LEU A 479 10.14 5.17 8.79
CA LEU A 479 9.86 5.37 7.35
C LEU A 479 10.93 4.71 6.47
N LYS A 480 12.21 4.97 6.75
CA LYS A 480 13.32 4.41 5.97
C LYS A 480 13.33 2.89 6.04
N ARG A 481 13.11 2.32 7.22
CA ARG A 481 12.98 0.87 7.40
C ARG A 481 11.78 0.34 6.62
N GLY A 482 10.64 1.02 6.69
CA GLY A 482 9.42 0.70 5.95
C GLY A 482 9.64 0.59 4.45
N GLN A 483 10.36 1.54 3.84
CA GLN A 483 10.70 1.47 2.41
C GLN A 483 11.52 0.23 2.04
N ARG A 484 12.49 -0.15 2.88
CA ARG A 484 13.29 -1.36 2.68
C ARG A 484 12.41 -2.61 2.77
N ILE A 485 11.55 -2.68 3.79
CA ILE A 485 10.60 -3.79 3.98
C ILE A 485 9.66 -3.91 2.78
N THR A 486 9.02 -2.82 2.35
CA THR A 486 8.12 -2.83 1.19
C THR A 486 8.80 -3.40 -0.05
N SER A 487 10.04 -2.98 -0.34
CA SER A 487 10.78 -3.48 -1.50
C SER A 487 11.17 -4.95 -1.36
N ALA A 488 11.67 -5.36 -0.18
CA ALA A 488 12.10 -6.73 0.07
C ALA A 488 10.91 -7.69 0.06
N ALA A 489 9.83 -7.36 0.77
CA ALA A 489 8.60 -8.14 0.81
C ALA A 489 7.93 -8.28 -0.57
N ALA A 490 7.87 -7.21 -1.38
CA ALA A 490 7.32 -7.29 -2.73
C ALA A 490 8.16 -8.19 -3.66
N THR A 491 9.49 -8.15 -3.51
CA THR A 491 10.40 -9.02 -4.28
C THR A 491 10.26 -10.48 -3.84
N LEU A 492 10.22 -10.72 -2.53
CA LEU A 492 10.01 -12.04 -1.94
C LEU A 492 8.65 -12.61 -2.36
N ALA A 493 7.57 -11.83 -2.28
CA ALA A 493 6.23 -12.23 -2.73
C ALA A 493 6.22 -12.62 -4.21
N SER A 494 6.86 -11.82 -5.07
CA SER A 494 6.92 -12.12 -6.51
C SER A 494 7.67 -13.43 -6.78
N ARG A 495 8.81 -13.67 -6.09
CA ARG A 495 9.56 -14.92 -6.21
C ARG A 495 8.80 -16.11 -5.65
N PHE A 496 8.12 -15.93 -4.52
CA PHE A 496 7.29 -16.96 -3.88
C PHE A 496 6.15 -17.38 -4.80
N MET A 497 5.41 -16.43 -5.38
CA MET A 497 4.34 -16.71 -6.35
C MET A 497 4.85 -17.31 -7.66
N GLY A 498 6.13 -17.13 -7.98
CA GLY A 498 6.77 -17.74 -9.14
C GLY A 498 7.17 -19.20 -8.96
N GLN A 499 7.12 -19.75 -7.75
CA GLN A 499 7.50 -21.14 -7.51
C GLN A 499 6.40 -22.13 -7.97
N PRO A 500 6.78 -23.34 -8.40
CA PRO A 500 5.85 -24.47 -8.51
C PRO A 500 5.05 -24.68 -7.21
N ASP A 501 3.82 -25.19 -7.33
CA ASP A 501 2.89 -25.26 -6.20
C ASP A 501 3.43 -26.07 -5.01
N ASP A 502 4.00 -27.27 -5.27
CA ASP A 502 4.57 -28.12 -4.21
C ASP A 502 5.75 -27.45 -3.49
N LEU A 503 6.63 -26.80 -4.26
CA LEU A 503 7.78 -26.08 -3.72
C LEU A 503 7.33 -24.86 -2.90
N ARG A 504 6.29 -24.16 -3.36
CA ARG A 504 5.71 -23.02 -2.65
C ARG A 504 5.13 -23.44 -1.31
N GLU A 505 4.43 -24.57 -1.25
CA GLU A 505 3.90 -25.16 -0.01
C GLU A 505 5.03 -25.57 0.94
N ALA A 506 6.06 -26.26 0.45
CA ALA A 506 7.22 -26.66 1.26
C ALA A 506 7.95 -25.44 1.84
N MET A 507 8.21 -24.41 1.02
CA MET A 507 8.77 -23.14 1.47
C MET A 507 7.89 -22.48 2.53
N ALA A 508 6.57 -22.46 2.33
CA ALA A 508 5.66 -21.84 3.26
C ALA A 508 5.70 -22.51 4.64
N ARG A 509 5.69 -23.85 4.67
CA ARG A 509 5.84 -24.63 5.90
C ARG A 509 7.15 -24.32 6.61
N ASP A 510 8.27 -24.26 5.91
CA ASP A 510 9.57 -23.90 6.50
C ASP A 510 9.55 -22.46 7.07
N MET A 511 8.97 -21.50 6.35
CA MET A 511 8.88 -20.11 6.78
C MET A 511 7.96 -19.87 7.98
N MET A 512 7.00 -20.77 8.25
CA MET A 512 6.15 -20.70 9.45
C MET A 512 6.99 -20.77 10.72
N PHE A 513 8.05 -21.60 10.73
CA PHE A 513 8.92 -21.77 11.87
C PHE A 513 9.79 -20.54 12.13
N GLY A 514 9.72 -20.04 13.36
CA GLY A 514 10.31 -18.77 13.76
C GLY A 514 9.53 -17.54 13.32
N THR A 515 8.41 -17.69 12.59
CA THR A 515 7.51 -16.59 12.25
C THR A 515 6.25 -16.67 13.09
N TYR A 516 5.45 -17.71 12.87
CA TYR A 516 4.18 -17.98 13.56
C TYR A 516 4.34 -19.09 14.61
N ASP A 517 5.10 -20.13 14.27
CA ASP A 517 5.41 -21.26 15.15
C ASP A 517 6.80 -21.10 15.77
N GLY A 518 6.95 -21.47 17.04
CA GLY A 518 8.21 -21.33 17.77
C GLY A 518 7.98 -21.17 19.27
N ILE A 519 9.05 -21.12 20.06
CA ILE A 519 8.95 -20.87 21.50
C ILE A 519 8.67 -19.39 21.73
N GLU A 520 7.68 -19.07 22.55
CA GLU A 520 7.38 -17.70 22.97
C GLU A 520 8.58 -17.09 23.69
N ARG A 521 8.91 -15.83 23.38
CA ARG A 521 10.14 -15.19 23.90
C ARG A 521 10.15 -15.10 25.43
N GLY A 522 8.97 -14.86 26.04
CA GLY A 522 8.80 -14.86 27.49
C GLY A 522 9.10 -16.23 28.10
N LEU A 523 8.54 -17.30 27.52
CA LEU A 523 8.81 -18.67 27.96
C LEU A 523 10.29 -19.04 27.83
N ARG A 524 10.92 -18.74 26.68
CA ARG A 524 12.35 -19.02 26.46
C ARG A 524 13.24 -18.29 27.46
N ASN A 525 13.01 -17.00 27.67
CA ASN A 525 13.83 -16.20 28.57
C ASN A 525 13.63 -16.62 30.02
N GLY A 526 12.37 -16.80 30.46
CA GLY A 526 12.07 -17.24 31.81
C GLY A 526 12.64 -18.63 32.11
N LEU A 527 12.63 -19.56 31.14
CA LEU A 527 13.29 -20.86 31.32
C LEU A 527 14.81 -20.74 31.43
N ARG A 528 15.45 -19.87 30.64
CA ARG A 528 16.90 -19.65 30.76
C ARG A 528 17.27 -19.07 32.13
N GLU A 529 16.54 -18.06 32.57
CA GLU A 529 16.73 -17.44 33.87
C GLU A 529 16.55 -18.47 34.99
N LEU A 530 15.49 -19.29 34.93
CA LEU A 530 15.24 -20.35 35.91
C LEU A 530 16.34 -21.43 35.93
N LEU A 531 16.87 -21.81 34.76
CA LEU A 531 17.93 -22.83 34.65
C LEU A 531 19.29 -22.32 35.16
N ASP A 532 19.53 -21.01 35.13
CA ASP A 532 20.75 -20.37 35.64
C ASP A 532 20.72 -20.17 37.18
N GLU A 533 19.55 -20.30 37.83
CA GLU A 533 19.39 -20.17 39.28
C GLU A 533 19.92 -21.39 40.05
N GLN A 534 20.65 -21.15 41.15
CA GLN A 534 21.12 -22.22 42.04
C GLN A 534 19.98 -22.95 42.77
N VAL A 535 18.91 -22.22 43.09
CA VAL A 535 17.69 -22.75 43.71
C VAL A 535 16.51 -22.23 42.91
N ARG A 536 15.84 -23.14 42.21
CA ARG A 536 14.73 -22.81 41.31
C ARG A 536 13.48 -22.45 42.09
N ASP A 537 12.83 -21.35 41.74
CA ASP A 537 11.51 -21.01 42.29
C ASP A 537 10.41 -21.95 41.73
N PRO A 538 9.75 -22.76 42.59
CA PRO A 538 8.69 -23.67 42.15
C PRO A 538 7.48 -22.95 41.53
N GLN A 539 7.19 -21.73 41.95
CA GLN A 539 6.06 -20.94 41.44
C GLN A 539 6.34 -20.40 40.04
N VAL A 540 7.59 -20.01 39.77
CA VAL A 540 8.05 -19.62 38.43
C VAL A 540 8.03 -20.83 37.49
N LEU A 541 8.54 -21.98 37.92
CA LEU A 541 8.49 -23.23 37.13
C LEU A 541 7.04 -23.63 36.80
N ALA A 542 6.13 -23.57 37.77
CA ALA A 542 4.72 -23.87 37.55
C ALA A 542 4.11 -22.93 36.48
N THR A 543 4.44 -21.64 36.53
CA THR A 543 3.96 -20.64 35.55
C THR A 543 4.51 -20.92 34.15
N LEU A 544 5.80 -21.20 34.01
CA LEU A 544 6.43 -21.51 32.73
C LEU A 544 5.88 -22.81 32.13
N ARG A 545 5.55 -23.79 32.97
CA ARG A 545 4.87 -25.03 32.53
C ARG A 545 3.49 -24.75 31.94
N VAL A 546 2.69 -23.88 32.57
CA VAL A 546 1.39 -23.48 32.00
C VAL A 546 1.59 -22.85 30.61
N GLN A 547 2.56 -21.95 30.46
CA GLN A 547 2.88 -21.35 29.16
C GLN A 547 3.33 -22.39 28.13
N ALA A 548 4.16 -23.37 28.53
CA ALA A 548 4.58 -24.46 27.65
C ALA A 548 3.40 -25.36 27.22
N ARG A 549 2.44 -25.61 28.12
CA ARG A 549 1.20 -26.32 27.79
C ARG A 549 0.35 -25.53 26.80
N GLU A 550 0.16 -24.24 27.02
CA GLU A 550 -0.58 -23.37 26.09
C GLU A 550 0.06 -23.34 24.69
N ALA A 551 1.39 -23.46 24.60
CA ALA A 551 2.11 -23.51 23.33
C ALA A 551 1.72 -24.73 22.46
N ILE A 552 1.27 -25.84 23.07
CA ILE A 552 0.80 -27.03 22.34
C ILE A 552 -0.47 -26.70 21.54
N GLU A 553 -1.42 -26.00 22.17
CA GLU A 553 -2.68 -25.60 21.56
C GLU A 553 -2.51 -24.48 20.53
N ARG A 554 -1.50 -23.63 20.74
CA ARG A 554 -1.18 -22.50 19.85
C ARG A 554 -0.35 -22.91 18.62
N ALA A 555 0.19 -24.11 18.57
CA ALA A 555 0.99 -24.58 17.45
C ALA A 555 0.13 -24.83 16.21
N HIS A 556 0.56 -24.25 15.08
CA HIS A 556 -0.15 -24.35 13.79
C HIS A 556 0.29 -25.57 12.99
N LEU A 557 1.59 -25.87 13.00
CA LEU A 557 2.14 -27.04 12.34
C LEU A 557 2.25 -28.26 13.28
N PRO A 558 2.07 -29.49 12.77
CA PRO A 558 2.22 -30.72 13.56
C PRO A 558 3.58 -30.83 14.28
N GLU A 559 4.66 -30.48 13.59
CA GLU A 559 6.03 -30.54 14.10
C GLU A 559 6.23 -29.47 15.20
N ALA A 560 5.60 -28.29 15.06
CA ALA A 560 5.60 -27.28 16.11
C ALA A 560 4.89 -27.76 17.38
N ARG A 561 3.76 -28.47 17.20
CA ARG A 561 3.03 -29.08 18.31
C ARG A 561 3.88 -30.14 19.00
N GLN A 562 4.56 -30.99 18.23
CA GLN A 562 5.50 -31.98 18.74
C GLN A 562 6.62 -31.34 19.57
N ALA A 563 7.22 -30.24 19.09
CA ALA A 563 8.26 -29.52 19.83
C ALA A 563 7.74 -28.93 21.15
N ALA A 564 6.53 -28.33 21.14
CA ALA A 564 5.89 -27.81 22.34
C ALA A 564 5.54 -28.92 23.34
N THR A 565 5.02 -30.06 22.87
CA THR A 565 4.75 -31.24 23.70
C THR A 565 6.03 -31.79 24.33
N LEU A 566 7.12 -31.86 23.56
CA LEU A 566 8.42 -32.32 24.04
C LEU A 566 8.95 -31.39 25.14
N LEU A 567 8.90 -30.07 24.93
CA LEU A 567 9.31 -29.09 25.94
C LEU A 567 8.47 -29.23 27.21
N HIS A 568 7.15 -29.29 27.10
CA HIS A 568 6.26 -29.47 28.24
C HIS A 568 6.55 -30.77 29.02
N ALA A 569 6.85 -31.87 28.32
CA ALA A 569 7.24 -33.13 28.94
C ALA A 569 8.57 -33.02 29.70
N GLN A 570 9.56 -32.30 29.15
CA GLN A 570 10.81 -32.03 29.88
C GLN A 570 10.58 -31.17 31.12
N LEU A 571 9.69 -30.18 31.07
CA LEU A 571 9.36 -29.36 32.25
C LEU A 571 8.66 -30.16 33.36
N LEU A 572 7.84 -31.15 33.00
CA LEU A 572 7.27 -32.10 33.97
C LEU A 572 8.34 -32.97 34.61
N ALA A 573 9.29 -33.47 33.82
CA ALA A 573 10.41 -34.25 34.34
C ALA A 573 11.31 -33.41 35.25
N LEU A 574 11.52 -32.13 34.92
CA LEU A 574 12.34 -31.20 35.70
C LEU A 574 11.80 -30.96 37.12
N GLU A 575 10.48 -30.97 37.30
CA GLU A 575 9.83 -30.84 38.62
C GLU A 575 9.92 -32.14 39.43
N ALA A 576 9.81 -33.29 38.76
CA ALA A 576 9.75 -34.60 39.42
C ALA A 576 11.13 -35.09 39.89
N ASP A 577 12.13 -35.08 39.01
CA ASP A 577 13.51 -35.46 39.33
C ASP A 577 14.50 -34.84 38.32
N PRO A 578 15.20 -33.76 38.70
CA PRO A 578 16.19 -33.09 37.84
C PRO A 578 17.38 -33.98 37.44
N ALA A 579 17.73 -34.96 38.28
CA ALA A 579 18.90 -35.83 38.10
C ALA A 579 18.55 -37.16 37.42
N ALA A 580 17.26 -37.42 37.16
CA ALA A 580 16.83 -38.64 36.49
C ALA A 580 17.28 -38.67 35.02
N ASP A 581 18.14 -39.63 34.72
CA ASP A 581 18.44 -40.11 33.35
C ASP A 581 17.29 -40.96 32.76
N SER A 582 16.11 -40.95 33.40
CA SER A 582 14.96 -41.77 33.00
C SER A 582 14.59 -41.59 31.53
N ALA A 583 13.99 -42.65 30.95
CA ALA A 583 13.63 -42.77 29.53
C ALA A 583 13.00 -41.49 28.96
N ALA A 584 13.86 -40.60 28.47
CA ALA A 584 13.44 -39.32 27.94
C ALA A 584 12.54 -39.59 26.72
N PRO A 585 11.45 -38.82 26.53
CA PRO A 585 10.68 -38.92 25.31
C PRO A 585 11.62 -38.73 24.11
N ALA A 586 11.62 -39.70 23.22
CA ALA A 586 12.41 -39.62 21.99
C ALA A 586 11.95 -38.41 21.18
N LEU A 587 12.90 -37.75 20.51
CA LEU A 587 12.56 -36.69 19.57
C LEU A 587 11.74 -37.30 18.42
N PRO A 588 10.52 -36.79 18.12
CA PRO A 588 9.72 -37.31 17.02
C PRO A 588 10.45 -37.20 15.67
N GLU A 589 10.33 -38.23 14.83
CA GLU A 589 11.07 -38.35 13.56
C GLU A 589 10.86 -37.13 12.64
N ALA A 590 9.61 -36.73 12.40
CA ALA A 590 9.29 -35.57 11.57
C ALA A 590 9.90 -34.25 12.11
N LEU A 591 9.98 -34.09 13.44
CA LEU A 591 10.62 -32.94 14.06
C LEU A 591 12.16 -33.01 13.93
N ALA A 592 12.73 -34.20 14.03
CA ALA A 592 14.17 -34.44 13.84
C ALA A 592 14.61 -34.14 12.40
N GLU A 593 13.80 -34.54 11.41
CA GLU A 593 14.01 -34.23 10.00
C GLU A 593 13.94 -32.73 9.72
N ALA A 594 12.94 -32.04 10.27
CA ALA A 594 12.78 -30.60 10.11
C ALA A 594 13.88 -29.78 10.82
N PHE A 595 14.41 -30.28 11.95
CA PHE A 595 15.45 -29.60 12.73
C PHE A 595 16.62 -30.53 13.07
N PRO A 596 17.52 -30.82 12.10
CA PRO A 596 18.66 -31.73 12.33
C PRO A 596 19.61 -31.24 13.43
N GLY A 597 19.75 -29.92 13.59
CA GLY A 597 20.52 -29.32 14.69
C GLY A 597 19.93 -29.62 16.06
N LEU A 598 18.60 -29.58 16.18
CA LEU A 598 17.88 -29.98 17.40
C LEU A 598 18.06 -31.47 17.65
N ALA A 599 17.91 -32.31 16.63
CA ALA A 599 18.11 -33.76 16.76
C ALA A 599 19.48 -34.11 17.36
N LYS A 600 20.54 -33.56 16.76
CA LYS A 600 21.91 -33.78 17.22
C LYS A 600 22.14 -33.27 18.66
N ALA A 601 21.63 -32.08 18.97
CA ALA A 601 21.80 -31.49 20.30
C ALA A 601 21.00 -32.25 21.37
N TYR A 602 19.81 -32.73 21.03
CA TYR A 602 18.93 -33.45 21.94
C TYR A 602 19.44 -34.87 22.23
N GLU A 603 20.00 -35.55 21.22
CA GLU A 603 20.64 -36.86 21.39
C GLU A 603 21.91 -36.77 22.26
N ALA A 604 22.68 -35.69 22.11
CA ALA A 604 23.90 -35.47 22.91
C ALA A 604 23.64 -34.99 24.35
N ALA A 605 22.40 -34.62 24.69
CA ALA A 605 22.07 -34.02 25.96
C ALA A 605 21.88 -35.07 27.08
N SER A 606 22.75 -35.01 28.10
CA SER A 606 22.64 -35.82 29.32
C SER A 606 21.78 -35.11 30.38
N GLY A 607 20.68 -35.73 30.80
CA GLY A 607 19.75 -35.16 31.79
C GLY A 607 18.73 -34.15 31.22
N VAL A 608 17.75 -33.78 32.07
CA VAL A 608 16.58 -32.97 31.69
C VAL A 608 16.97 -31.52 31.37
N ASP A 609 17.82 -30.91 32.19
CA ASP A 609 18.34 -29.55 31.98
C ASP A 609 18.99 -29.38 30.60
N ALA A 610 19.92 -30.28 30.25
CA ALA A 610 20.62 -30.24 28.97
C ALA A 610 19.66 -30.42 27.79
N ARG A 611 18.62 -31.25 27.94
CA ARG A 611 17.57 -31.44 26.92
C ARG A 611 16.69 -30.21 26.75
N ILE A 612 16.37 -29.49 27.82
CA ILE A 612 15.67 -28.20 27.73
C ILE A 612 16.56 -27.20 27.00
N HIS A 613 17.85 -27.07 27.34
CA HIS A 613 18.78 -26.22 26.61
C HIS A 613 18.88 -26.57 25.12
N ALA A 614 18.96 -27.88 24.80
CA ALA A 614 18.96 -28.33 23.41
C ALA A 614 17.74 -27.81 22.63
N ILE A 615 16.54 -27.88 23.21
CA ILE A 615 15.31 -27.32 22.64
C ILE A 615 15.40 -25.78 22.53
N LEU A 616 15.74 -25.10 23.62
CA LEU A 616 15.77 -23.63 23.69
C LEU A 616 16.80 -23.01 22.73
N ASP A 617 17.86 -23.73 22.37
CA ASP A 617 18.95 -23.21 21.54
C ASP A 617 18.82 -23.59 20.07
N ASN A 618 18.18 -24.72 19.76
CA ASN A 618 18.09 -25.26 18.40
C ASN A 618 16.68 -25.20 17.79
N TYR A 619 15.65 -24.84 18.55
CA TYR A 619 14.30 -24.59 18.04
C TYR A 619 14.01 -23.07 18.00
N PRO A 620 13.34 -22.54 16.95
CA PRO A 620 13.22 -21.12 16.76
C PRO A 620 12.25 -20.44 17.74
N VAL A 621 12.44 -19.13 17.92
CA VAL A 621 11.51 -18.27 18.68
C VAL A 621 10.39 -17.78 17.78
N CYS A 622 9.15 -17.82 18.30
CA CYS A 622 8.01 -17.21 17.64
C CYS A 622 8.17 -15.67 17.58
N ARG A 623 8.19 -15.10 16.37
CA ARG A 623 8.37 -13.65 16.18
C ARG A 623 7.05 -12.89 16.27
N LEU A 624 5.99 -13.42 15.68
CA LEU A 624 4.65 -12.86 15.81
C LEU A 624 4.00 -13.42 17.07
N SER A 625 4.44 -13.01 18.26
CA SER A 625 3.98 -13.62 19.51
C SER A 625 2.49 -13.43 19.79
N HIS A 626 1.89 -14.40 20.46
CA HIS A 626 0.50 -14.31 20.93
C HIS A 626 0.33 -13.21 21.97
N ALA A 627 1.38 -12.91 22.74
CA ALA A 627 1.38 -11.81 23.69
C ALA A 627 1.29 -10.44 23.01
N GLN A 628 1.96 -10.25 21.87
CA GLN A 628 1.88 -9.01 21.09
C GLN A 628 0.59 -8.94 20.25
N PHE A 629 0.06 -10.09 19.84
CA PHE A 629 -1.13 -10.19 18.99
C PHE A 629 -2.21 -11.08 19.63
N PRO A 630 -2.82 -10.65 20.75
CA PRO A 630 -3.77 -11.46 21.52
C PRO A 630 -5.08 -11.77 20.75
N ASN A 631 -5.41 -10.95 19.76
CA ASN A 631 -6.61 -11.10 18.93
C ASN A 631 -6.34 -11.91 17.62
N GLY A 632 -5.19 -12.60 17.56
CA GLY A 632 -4.76 -13.40 16.42
C GLY A 632 -3.56 -12.80 15.69
N GLN A 633 -2.66 -13.68 15.27
CA GLN A 633 -1.44 -13.30 14.56
C GLN A 633 -1.76 -12.74 13.16
N PRO A 634 -1.06 -11.68 12.68
CA PRO A 634 -1.36 -11.04 11.41
C PRO A 634 -1.28 -11.99 10.22
N GLY A 635 -2.34 -12.07 9.40
CA GLY A 635 -2.34 -12.80 8.13
C GLY A 635 -2.46 -14.33 8.22
N LEU A 636 -2.45 -14.89 9.42
CA LEU A 636 -2.57 -16.33 9.65
C LEU A 636 -3.92 -16.88 9.15
N ILE A 637 -3.86 -17.96 8.38
CA ILE A 637 -5.00 -18.80 8.03
C ILE A 637 -4.71 -20.23 8.51
N PRO A 638 -5.43 -20.73 9.53
CA PRO A 638 -5.19 -22.06 10.09
C PRO A 638 -5.22 -23.16 9.02
N GLY A 639 -4.23 -24.06 9.07
CA GLY A 639 -4.11 -25.17 8.14
C GLY A 639 -3.72 -24.79 6.70
N GLN A 640 -3.41 -23.52 6.42
CA GLN A 640 -3.00 -23.06 5.09
C GLN A 640 -1.68 -22.26 5.14
N PRO A 641 -0.53 -22.96 5.19
CA PRO A 641 0.79 -22.33 5.22
C PRO A 641 1.04 -21.40 4.03
N GLU A 642 0.79 -21.85 2.79
CA GLU A 642 0.99 -21.02 1.59
C GLU A 642 0.21 -19.70 1.66
N LEU A 643 -1.09 -19.79 1.96
CA LEU A 643 -1.95 -18.60 2.03
C LEU A 643 -1.53 -17.69 3.19
N THR A 644 -1.15 -18.27 4.33
CA THR A 644 -0.61 -17.54 5.48
C THR A 644 0.62 -16.72 5.09
N MET A 645 1.57 -17.33 4.37
CA MET A 645 2.79 -16.64 3.94
C MET A 645 2.52 -15.59 2.86
N ARG A 646 1.59 -15.85 1.93
CA ARG A 646 1.14 -14.82 0.96
C ARG A 646 0.55 -13.60 1.68
N ASN A 647 -0.32 -13.84 2.66
CA ASN A 647 -0.91 -12.79 3.50
C ASN A 647 0.15 -12.06 4.34
N LEU A 648 1.14 -12.76 4.87
CA LEU A 648 2.25 -12.17 5.62
C LEU A 648 3.03 -11.17 4.75
N PHE A 649 3.33 -11.52 3.50
CA PHE A 649 4.07 -10.62 2.60
C PHE A 649 3.25 -9.39 2.25
N THR A 650 1.94 -9.54 2.04
CA THR A 650 1.01 -8.41 1.88
C THR A 650 1.01 -7.53 3.14
N ASN A 651 0.90 -8.12 4.34
CA ASN A 651 1.01 -7.39 5.60
C ASN A 651 2.33 -6.62 5.72
N ALA A 652 3.46 -7.26 5.39
CA ALA A 652 4.79 -6.64 5.44
C ALA A 652 4.88 -5.44 4.48
N ILE A 653 4.31 -5.55 3.27
CA ILE A 653 4.18 -4.45 2.31
C ILE A 653 3.37 -3.31 2.94
N LYS A 654 2.19 -3.61 3.51
CA LYS A 654 1.34 -2.59 4.16
C LYS A 654 2.02 -1.91 5.34
N VAL A 655 2.65 -2.69 6.22
CA VAL A 655 3.48 -2.22 7.35
C VAL A 655 4.54 -1.23 6.87
N GLY A 656 5.24 -1.53 5.77
CA GLY A 656 6.25 -0.66 5.21
C GLY A 656 5.67 0.62 4.57
N THR A 657 4.57 0.50 3.83
CA THR A 657 3.92 1.65 3.18
C THR A 657 3.29 2.64 4.17
N ASP A 658 2.82 2.13 5.30
CA ASP A 658 2.14 2.93 6.33
C ASP A 658 3.06 3.36 7.47
N ALA A 659 4.35 2.99 7.45
CA ALA A 659 5.35 3.40 8.44
C ALA A 659 5.51 4.92 8.61
N LEU A 660 5.06 5.70 7.60
CA LEU A 660 4.99 7.16 7.66
C LEU A 660 3.87 7.68 8.59
N LYS A 661 2.81 6.88 8.77
CA LYS A 661 1.51 7.31 9.30
C LYS A 661 1.21 6.77 10.70
N SER A 662 2.01 5.82 11.18
CA SER A 662 1.83 5.09 12.45
C SER A 662 3.07 4.27 12.79
N ASP A 663 3.23 3.89 14.06
CA ASP A 663 4.13 2.80 14.41
C ASP A 663 3.50 1.48 13.95
N THR A 664 4.03 0.96 12.85
CA THR A 664 3.56 -0.28 12.22
C THR A 664 4.36 -1.50 12.65
N GLY A 665 5.32 -1.37 13.58
CA GLY A 665 6.19 -2.49 13.97
C GLY A 665 7.26 -2.82 12.91
N THR A 666 7.72 -1.83 12.15
CA THR A 666 8.72 -2.03 11.06
C THR A 666 9.96 -2.82 11.51
N ALA A 667 10.43 -2.64 12.75
CA ALA A 667 11.58 -3.38 13.26
C ALA A 667 11.36 -4.90 13.30
N LEU A 668 10.16 -5.32 13.68
CA LEU A 668 9.77 -6.73 13.75
C LEU A 668 9.66 -7.31 12.34
N PHE A 669 8.91 -6.63 11.46
CA PHE A 669 8.67 -7.10 10.09
C PHE A 669 9.95 -7.15 9.25
N ALA A 670 10.93 -6.26 9.49
CA ALA A 670 12.25 -6.38 8.86
C ALA A 670 12.91 -7.72 9.18
N LYS A 671 12.93 -8.12 10.46
CA LYS A 671 13.51 -9.41 10.89
C LYS A 671 12.74 -10.61 10.35
N ILE A 672 11.42 -10.49 10.22
CA ILE A 672 10.56 -11.55 9.64
C ILE A 672 10.88 -11.72 8.16
N VAL A 673 10.90 -10.64 7.38
CA VAL A 673 11.22 -10.70 5.94
C VAL A 673 12.63 -11.25 5.72
N GLU A 674 13.62 -10.79 6.50
CA GLU A 674 14.99 -11.34 6.45
C GLU A 674 15.07 -12.84 6.81
N ALA A 675 14.22 -13.32 7.73
CA ALA A 675 14.14 -14.74 8.04
C ALA A 675 13.52 -15.54 6.88
N CYS A 676 12.43 -15.04 6.30
CA CYS A 676 11.78 -15.67 5.15
C CYS A 676 12.69 -15.71 3.92
N GLU A 677 13.45 -14.64 3.65
CA GLU A 677 14.45 -14.65 2.56
C GLU A 677 15.58 -15.67 2.79
N ARG A 678 15.96 -15.94 4.04
CA ARG A 678 16.95 -16.97 4.36
C ARG A 678 16.38 -18.38 4.16
N SER A 679 15.15 -18.61 4.62
CA SER A 679 14.40 -19.85 4.40
C SER A 679 14.26 -20.14 2.89
N GLU A 680 13.79 -19.16 2.10
CA GLU A 680 13.69 -19.29 0.63
C GLU A 680 15.01 -19.73 -0.01
N ARG A 681 16.16 -19.19 0.45
CA ARG A 681 17.48 -19.50 -0.13
C ARG A 681 17.94 -20.93 0.12
N ALA A 682 17.38 -21.63 1.11
CA ALA A 682 17.72 -23.02 1.42
C ALA A 682 17.26 -24.01 0.34
N PHE A 683 16.24 -23.64 -0.45
CA PHE A 683 15.74 -24.46 -1.56
C PHE A 683 16.56 -24.20 -2.83
N ALA A 684 17.34 -25.18 -3.29
CA ALA A 684 18.32 -25.02 -4.37
C ALA A 684 17.66 -24.88 -5.75
N GLU A 685 16.55 -25.60 -5.94
CA GLU A 685 15.72 -25.76 -7.14
C GLU A 685 14.78 -24.57 -7.43
N ARG A 686 14.71 -23.62 -6.49
CA ARG A 686 13.84 -22.44 -6.55
C ARG A 686 14.02 -21.60 -7.81
N VAL A 687 12.95 -20.95 -8.23
CA VAL A 687 12.98 -19.85 -9.21
C VAL A 687 13.66 -18.65 -8.57
N ARG A 688 14.92 -18.38 -8.96
CA ARG A 688 15.74 -17.31 -8.38
C ARG A 688 15.39 -15.93 -8.91
N SER A 689 14.97 -15.86 -10.17
CA SER A 689 14.63 -14.64 -10.88
C SER A 689 13.28 -14.80 -11.55
N VAL A 690 12.40 -13.82 -11.40
CA VAL A 690 11.09 -13.83 -12.03
C VAL A 690 11.19 -13.09 -13.37
N PRO A 691 10.82 -13.72 -14.51
CA PRO A 691 10.99 -13.15 -15.85
C PRO A 691 10.28 -11.81 -16.10
N TYR A 692 9.16 -11.54 -15.44
CA TYR A 692 8.43 -10.27 -15.58
C TYR A 692 8.89 -9.20 -14.57
N SER A 693 10.20 -9.13 -14.32
CA SER A 693 10.83 -8.21 -13.37
C SER A 693 11.65 -7.11 -14.04
N ARG A 694 12.05 -6.10 -13.25
CA ARG A 694 12.96 -5.03 -13.71
C ARG A 694 14.32 -5.55 -14.19
N ALA A 695 14.74 -6.73 -13.75
CA ALA A 695 16.00 -7.34 -14.19
C ALA A 695 15.93 -7.71 -15.68
N THR A 696 14.81 -8.28 -16.12
CA THR A 696 14.56 -8.62 -17.53
C THR A 696 14.48 -7.38 -18.40
N ALA A 697 13.77 -6.34 -17.94
CA ALA A 697 13.71 -5.07 -18.65
C ALA A 697 15.10 -4.48 -18.91
N ARG A 698 16.01 -4.58 -17.93
CA ARG A 698 17.43 -4.17 -18.08
C ARG A 698 18.20 -5.09 -19.03
N ALA A 699 17.99 -6.40 -18.93
CA ALA A 699 18.65 -7.35 -19.84
C ALA A 699 18.27 -7.08 -21.30
N MET A 700 17.00 -6.76 -21.58
CA MET A 700 16.56 -6.38 -22.92
C MET A 700 17.22 -5.09 -23.40
N GLN A 701 17.24 -4.06 -22.54
CA GLN A 701 17.88 -2.78 -22.86
C GLN A 701 19.38 -2.93 -23.16
N ASP A 702 20.07 -3.80 -22.42
CA ASP A 702 21.50 -4.03 -22.57
C ASP A 702 21.85 -5.05 -23.67
N GLY A 703 20.87 -5.59 -24.41
CA GLY A 703 21.08 -6.64 -25.42
C GLY A 703 21.53 -7.99 -24.84
N ARG A 704 21.28 -8.23 -23.54
CA ARG A 704 21.66 -9.45 -22.80
C ARG A 704 20.46 -10.35 -22.47
N PHE A 705 19.31 -10.10 -23.08
CA PHE A 705 18.11 -10.89 -22.84
C PHE A 705 18.19 -12.21 -23.61
N ASP A 706 18.09 -13.33 -22.87
CA ASP A 706 18.02 -14.67 -23.43
C ASP A 706 16.55 -15.12 -23.49
N PRO A 707 15.92 -15.14 -24.68
CA PRO A 707 14.53 -15.54 -24.83
C PRO A 707 14.31 -17.02 -24.54
N GLU A 708 15.24 -17.91 -24.91
CA GLU A 708 15.05 -19.36 -24.76
C GLU A 708 15.19 -19.78 -23.29
N GLN A 709 16.20 -19.25 -22.59
CA GLN A 709 16.32 -19.47 -21.14
C GLN A 709 15.11 -18.91 -20.40
N THR A 710 14.60 -17.76 -20.83
CA THR A 710 13.39 -17.16 -20.26
C THR A 710 12.17 -18.04 -20.48
N LYS A 711 11.98 -18.58 -21.69
CA LYS A 711 10.88 -19.49 -22.01
C LYS A 711 10.90 -20.76 -21.15
N LEU A 712 12.05 -21.41 -21.04
CA LEU A 712 12.22 -22.60 -20.17
C LEU A 712 11.89 -22.30 -18.70
N LEU A 713 12.22 -21.11 -18.22
CA LEU A 713 11.90 -20.69 -16.87
C LEU A 713 10.41 -20.45 -16.69
N LEU A 714 9.77 -19.75 -17.65
CA LEU A 714 8.33 -19.49 -17.63
C LEU A 714 7.53 -20.79 -17.61
N GLN A 715 7.90 -21.79 -18.40
CA GLN A 715 7.23 -23.10 -18.45
C GLN A 715 7.09 -23.75 -17.07
N ARG A 716 8.08 -23.57 -16.19
CA ARG A 716 8.08 -24.10 -14.82
C ARG A 716 7.19 -23.34 -13.83
N MET A 717 6.69 -22.16 -14.19
CA MET A 717 5.93 -21.28 -13.29
C MET A 717 4.41 -21.46 -13.47
N PRO A 718 3.63 -21.78 -12.44
CA PRO A 718 2.22 -22.18 -12.60
C PRO A 718 1.24 -21.02 -12.85
N SER A 719 1.71 -19.78 -12.91
CA SER A 719 0.85 -18.59 -12.91
C SER A 719 0.38 -18.16 -14.29
N MET A 720 -0.79 -17.51 -14.35
CA MET A 720 -1.31 -16.89 -15.56
C MET A 720 -0.32 -15.84 -16.10
N ALA A 721 0.35 -15.09 -15.23
CA ALA A 721 1.37 -14.13 -15.64
C ALA A 721 2.52 -14.77 -16.43
N ALA A 722 2.94 -15.97 -16.03
CA ALA A 722 3.98 -16.70 -16.74
C ALA A 722 3.50 -17.21 -18.11
N GLY A 723 2.29 -17.78 -18.16
CA GLY A 723 1.70 -18.22 -19.43
C GLY A 723 1.49 -17.07 -20.42
N VAL A 724 0.99 -15.91 -19.96
CA VAL A 724 0.82 -14.72 -20.82
C VAL A 724 2.15 -14.21 -21.37
N MET A 725 3.21 -14.19 -20.56
CA MET A 725 4.53 -13.76 -21.02
C MET A 725 5.17 -14.78 -21.96
N GLU A 726 4.94 -16.07 -21.74
CA GLU A 726 5.41 -17.15 -22.61
C GLU A 726 4.80 -17.04 -24.01
N ASP A 727 3.47 -16.90 -24.10
CA ASP A 727 2.76 -16.72 -25.36
C ASP A 727 3.17 -15.41 -26.07
N ALA A 728 3.27 -14.30 -25.31
CA ALA A 728 3.70 -13.03 -25.87
C ALA A 728 5.13 -13.07 -26.41
N LEU A 729 6.03 -13.83 -25.76
CA LEU A 729 7.40 -14.03 -26.24
C LEU A 729 7.41 -14.76 -27.58
N GLU A 730 6.62 -15.82 -27.72
CA GLU A 730 6.49 -16.57 -28.97
C GLU A 730 5.93 -15.70 -30.10
N ALA A 731 4.86 -14.94 -29.82
CA ALA A 731 4.25 -14.02 -30.79
C ALA A 731 5.22 -12.93 -31.25
N LEU A 732 6.01 -12.35 -30.33
CA LEU A 732 7.03 -11.36 -30.66
C LEU A 732 8.20 -11.96 -31.45
N GLN A 733 8.59 -13.21 -31.17
CA GLN A 733 9.59 -13.93 -31.97
C GLN A 733 9.07 -14.26 -33.37
N GLN A 734 7.80 -14.65 -33.51
CA GLN A 734 7.17 -14.91 -34.82
C GLN A 734 7.08 -13.64 -35.68
N ALA A 735 6.78 -12.50 -35.05
CA ALA A 735 6.74 -11.20 -35.72
C ALA A 735 8.12 -10.58 -35.98
N GLY A 736 9.22 -11.26 -35.62
CA GLY A 736 10.58 -10.78 -35.85
C GLY A 736 11.04 -9.64 -34.92
N TRP A 737 10.27 -9.32 -33.88
CA TRP A 737 10.60 -8.26 -32.92
C TRP A 737 11.61 -8.70 -31.86
N ILE A 738 11.69 -9.99 -31.57
CA ILE A 738 12.70 -10.61 -30.70
C ILE A 738 13.43 -11.67 -31.52
N ALA A 739 14.76 -11.61 -31.54
CA ALA A 739 15.57 -12.56 -32.30
C ALA A 739 15.35 -14.00 -31.80
N ARG A 740 15.23 -14.92 -32.74
CA ARG A 740 15.38 -16.36 -32.48
C ARG A 740 16.87 -16.72 -32.54
N PRO A 741 17.34 -17.72 -31.79
CA PRO A 741 18.69 -18.24 -31.98
C PRO A 741 18.88 -18.64 -33.44
N GLN A 742 20.03 -18.31 -34.04
CA GLN A 742 20.40 -18.91 -35.31
C GLN A 742 20.62 -20.42 -35.08
N PRO A 743 20.08 -21.30 -35.94
CA PRO A 743 20.45 -22.72 -35.88
C PRO A 743 21.98 -22.84 -35.97
N PRO A 744 22.61 -23.77 -35.24
CA PRO A 744 24.05 -23.96 -35.31
C PRO A 744 24.45 -24.15 -36.77
N ALA A 745 25.42 -23.36 -37.22
CA ALA A 745 25.95 -23.48 -38.57
C ALA A 745 26.44 -24.92 -38.77
N GLU A 746 25.90 -25.61 -39.77
CA GLU A 746 26.45 -26.88 -40.22
C GLU A 746 27.91 -26.61 -40.62
N HIS A 747 28.83 -27.18 -39.87
CA HIS A 747 30.22 -27.24 -40.28
C HIS A 747 30.32 -28.27 -41.40
N ASP A 748 30.31 -27.80 -42.66
CA ASP A 748 30.74 -28.56 -43.83
C ASP A 748 32.24 -28.92 -43.75
#